data_AF-A0A093Z363-F1
#
_entry.id   AF-A0A093Z363-F1
#
_cell.length_a   1.000
_cell.length_b   1.000
_cell.length_c   1.000
_cell.angle_alpha   90.00
_cell.angle_beta   90.00
_cell.angle_gamma   90.00
#
_symmetry.space_group_name_H-M   'P 1'
#
loop_
_entity.id
_entity.type
_entity.pdbx_description
1 polymer ?
#
loop_
_entity_poly.entity_id
_entity_poly.type
_entity_poly.pdbx_seq_one_letter_code
_entity_poly.pdbx_strand_id
1 'polypeptide(L)'
;MGFIPIIIGVGDVRNKSAQKSIEPADLMLEAIRLSFIDCNLSPSRSQSLQSDIDSIDVVACSTWPYHDLPGLLSERLGIDANHKHYTPTMGNQPVKLLNDMARRIVTGESKVALMTGGETLASLRRLEKAKKFPPPNWTKPGQHMDTLYSPNSVDLLSGTSKIHTIGTPIQPYMANLPKLPRSIPGPGAMAKRPRRKKQLVQYQTGTEWSTHPVRKKSLEMVDNMLTFVPDPLLMNAMPFVDLAAACLVTSTDYAEKLGIPKSKWIYPLGGAWARDSEDFYNRPNYYSSPAISQALDLGLEKSGLTKEDIDIFDFYSCFPIVPKLACEHLGIPQTNWVKPITLLGGLTSFGGAGANYSMHAVVEMVQQLRSAQGKRNGLILANGGVASYENTVCLSNIPRLDGLPYSQDNVVLDTAAELPCPPFDEQAEGPATIETYTVEHDRYNNPIKGYVCRDSKIEYWDTDVLFRWVSIGIDSDVTLVPPLMVTTPDFTPQSEGPTMPNSAKLVHDASNIFNIPKIGLHRWRRYIPKQLLLIINLDFKHKIPIFIFANSVYLETEKEEAIAIGQFEFRGTKDNEKEAASLNDQTATIYDEVESKRILRKVDMRLLPCLTLLYLLSFLDRGNMGNARTLGMQKDLGLSGTQWNICLTIFFFPYCAFEIPSNVVLKLLPANLWVSILVFCWGTCMTLMSLVTNYRGLLVARFFLGFTEAGFFPAATYLLTCWYRRAEMQGRLSVFFSAGSMAGAFSGLLAYGINYMDGIANLAGWKWILMLEGLVTVAVGTACFFFLPNSPATAKFLTPEERAFLIGRLKSDNGGTSGKVDTNEPFQWKYMKDALTDWKIYISVMIYWGNAISTYGFIYTLPSVITELGYSAANAQLLTIPVYVFALSVTITAAFLSDRYESRSNFIIYPCIIAAIGYIGLLSLPHPGLPGATYGMLFVVAGGLYPLICGVISWNANNLAGSWKRSIGMALQISIGGMGGAVGSNIYLSKEAPHYWTGYGVSLGVIAMAFFAAIFLRWKLNKINKERDAMSLEEIHRKYTEQELKEMGDGSPLFRYIL
;
A
#
# COMPACT_ATOMS: atom_id res chain seq x y z
N MET A 1 43.76 38.30 21.49
CA MET A 1 43.02 37.60 20.43
C MET A 1 42.17 36.54 21.11
N GLY A 2 40.89 36.41 20.76
CA GLY A 2 40.06 35.31 21.26
C GLY A 2 40.47 33.98 20.60
N PHE A 3 40.12 32.86 21.22
CA PHE A 3 40.38 31.54 20.64
C PHE A 3 39.56 31.33 19.37
N ILE A 4 40.09 30.55 18.41
CA ILE A 4 39.37 30.18 17.19
C ILE A 4 38.57 28.90 17.47
N PRO A 5 37.23 28.92 17.41
CA PRO A 5 36.41 27.76 17.70
C PRO A 5 36.42 26.80 16.50
N ILE A 6 36.46 25.50 16.79
CA ILE A 6 36.37 24.42 15.81
C ILE A 6 35.54 23.26 16.35
N ILE A 7 34.71 22.69 15.48
CA ILE A 7 34.09 21.39 15.68
C ILE A 7 35.17 20.32 15.44
N ILE A 8 35.40 19.49 16.44
CA ILE A 8 36.46 18.46 16.44
C ILE A 8 35.91 17.04 16.30
N GLY A 9 34.70 16.79 16.80
CA GLY A 9 34.08 15.47 16.85
C GLY A 9 32.57 15.56 16.72
N VAL A 10 31.98 14.71 15.88
CA VAL A 10 30.53 14.60 15.68
C VAL A 10 30.06 13.16 15.74
N GLY A 11 28.90 12.92 16.33
CA GLY A 11 28.27 11.61 16.45
C GLY A 11 26.80 11.66 16.06
N ASP A 12 26.33 10.64 15.35
CA ASP A 12 24.93 10.45 14.94
C ASP A 12 24.56 8.99 15.18
N VAL A 13 23.52 8.76 15.97
CA VAL A 13 22.99 7.44 16.31
C VAL A 13 21.53 7.38 15.89
N ARG A 14 21.19 6.32 15.14
CA ARG A 14 19.83 6.07 14.65
C ARG A 14 19.46 4.64 15.02
N ASN A 15 18.72 4.47 16.12
CA ASN A 15 18.25 3.16 16.58
C ASN A 15 17.06 2.73 15.71
N LYS A 16 17.28 1.74 14.84
CA LYS A 16 16.27 1.38 13.83
C LYS A 16 15.06 0.71 14.49
N SER A 17 13.89 0.84 13.89
CA SER A 17 12.60 0.44 14.49
C SER A 17 12.50 -1.04 14.92
N ALA A 18 13.35 -1.93 14.40
CA ALA A 18 13.45 -3.34 14.80
C ALA A 18 14.37 -3.63 16.01
N GLN A 19 15.13 -2.65 16.51
CA GLN A 19 16.09 -2.82 17.60
C GLN A 19 15.45 -2.60 18.99
N LYS A 20 16.21 -2.91 20.04
CA LYS A 20 15.79 -2.84 21.45
C LYS A 20 15.30 -1.42 21.80
N SER A 21 14.24 -1.32 22.60
CA SER A 21 13.83 -0.01 23.15
C SER A 21 14.92 0.54 24.08
N ILE A 22 15.28 1.79 23.86
CA ILE A 22 16.41 2.49 24.49
C ILE A 22 15.95 3.80 25.13
N GLU A 23 16.54 4.16 26.26
CA GLU A 23 16.28 5.44 26.93
C GLU A 23 16.89 6.60 26.11
N PRO A 24 16.26 7.80 26.02
CA PRO A 24 16.85 8.94 25.34
C PRO A 24 18.26 9.30 25.84
N ALA A 25 18.49 9.25 27.16
CA ALA A 25 19.79 9.50 27.76
C ALA A 25 20.85 8.48 27.31
N ASP A 26 20.50 7.18 27.23
CA ASP A 26 21.41 6.14 26.71
C ASP A 26 21.78 6.40 25.24
N LEU A 27 20.82 6.83 24.43
CA LEU A 27 21.03 7.11 23.01
C LEU A 27 21.90 8.36 22.81
N MET A 28 21.71 9.40 23.63
CA MET A 28 22.57 10.59 23.67
C MET A 28 24.00 10.24 24.08
N LEU A 29 24.19 9.37 25.09
CA LEU A 29 25.51 8.91 25.53
C LEU A 29 26.24 8.13 24.42
N GLU A 30 25.53 7.31 23.65
CA GLU A 30 26.12 6.63 22.48
C GLU A 30 26.53 7.65 21.39
N ALA A 31 25.75 8.71 21.17
CA ALA A 31 26.11 9.77 20.22
C ALA A 31 27.36 10.54 20.68
N ILE A 32 27.46 10.83 21.98
CA ILE A 32 28.66 11.41 22.61
C ILE A 32 29.87 10.47 22.45
N ARG A 33 29.68 9.16 22.67
CA ARG A 33 30.74 8.16 22.47
C ARG A 33 31.24 8.11 21.03
N LEU A 34 30.35 8.27 20.04
CA LEU A 34 30.73 8.37 18.63
C LEU A 34 31.47 9.68 18.30
N SER A 35 31.11 10.82 18.90
CA SER A 35 31.85 12.07 18.66
C SER A 35 33.28 12.03 19.19
N PHE A 36 33.54 11.34 20.32
CA PHE A 36 34.90 11.06 20.79
C PHE A 36 35.70 10.16 19.84
N ILE A 37 35.07 9.13 19.26
CA ILE A 37 35.71 8.28 18.24
C ILE A 37 36.06 9.10 16.99
N ASP A 38 35.16 9.98 16.58
CA ASP A 38 35.36 10.85 15.42
C ASP A 38 36.54 11.82 15.58
N CYS A 39 36.89 12.25 16.79
CA CYS A 39 38.12 13.02 17.06
C CYS A 39 39.42 12.28 16.67
N ASN A 40 39.39 10.95 16.49
CA ASN A 40 40.52 10.10 16.11
C ASN A 40 41.74 10.23 17.05
N LEU A 41 41.48 10.21 18.36
CA LEU A 41 42.49 10.27 19.43
C LEU A 41 42.83 8.88 19.99
N SER A 42 44.04 8.73 20.54
CA SER A 42 44.38 7.57 21.38
C SER A 42 43.52 7.54 22.65
N PRO A 43 43.22 6.36 23.25
CA PRO A 43 42.33 6.25 24.42
C PRO A 43 42.67 7.19 25.58
N SER A 44 43.95 7.34 25.92
CA SER A 44 44.42 8.25 26.97
C SER A 44 44.07 9.72 26.69
N ARG A 45 44.30 10.19 25.46
CA ARG A 45 43.97 11.56 25.02
C ARG A 45 42.47 11.78 24.85
N SER A 46 41.72 10.76 24.43
CA SER A 46 40.26 10.80 24.41
C SER A 46 39.70 10.96 25.83
N GLN A 47 40.30 10.29 26.81
CA GLN A 47 39.89 10.43 28.21
C GLN A 47 40.30 11.80 28.79
N SER A 48 41.46 12.36 28.41
CA SER A 48 41.79 13.76 28.74
C SER A 48 40.80 14.75 28.14
N LEU A 49 40.41 14.58 26.88
CA LEU A 49 39.38 15.39 26.22
C LEU A 49 38.03 15.30 26.96
N GLN A 50 37.63 14.10 27.41
CA GLN A 50 36.41 13.88 28.18
C GLN A 50 36.47 14.58 29.55
N SER A 51 37.56 14.44 30.30
CA SER A 51 37.71 15.10 31.61
C SER A 51 37.81 16.63 31.52
N ASP A 52 38.13 17.16 30.35
CA ASP A 52 38.24 18.60 30.09
C ASP A 52 36.95 19.23 29.54
N ILE A 53 35.82 18.49 29.49
CA ILE A 53 34.50 19.05 29.19
C ILE A 53 33.99 19.86 30.38
N ASP A 54 33.95 21.18 30.21
CA ASP A 54 33.49 22.15 31.20
C ASP A 54 32.12 22.77 30.87
N SER A 55 31.59 22.50 29.68
CA SER A 55 30.29 22.99 29.20
C SER A 55 29.49 21.87 28.53
N ILE A 56 28.28 21.60 29.02
CA ILE A 56 27.33 20.66 28.44
C ILE A 56 25.97 21.33 28.20
N ASP A 57 25.52 21.29 26.95
CA ASP A 57 24.23 21.81 26.51
C ASP A 57 23.38 20.67 25.95
N VAL A 58 22.16 20.52 26.45
CA VAL A 58 21.27 19.41 26.06
C VAL A 58 19.98 19.95 25.48
N VAL A 59 19.65 19.49 24.27
CA VAL A 59 18.37 19.80 23.61
C VAL A 59 17.24 19.04 24.30
N ALA A 60 16.14 19.72 24.61
CA ALA A 60 15.01 19.07 25.29
C ALA A 60 14.45 17.86 24.53
N CYS A 61 14.32 16.76 25.27
CA CYS A 61 13.78 15.51 24.77
C CYS A 61 12.26 15.49 24.94
N SER A 62 11.52 15.57 23.83
CA SER A 62 10.06 15.44 23.76
C SER A 62 9.51 14.09 24.26
N THR A 63 10.37 13.07 24.37
CA THR A 63 9.98 11.69 24.67
C THR A 63 9.86 11.38 26.16
N TRP A 64 10.70 11.97 27.02
CA TRP A 64 10.81 11.56 28.42
C TRP A 64 11.16 12.76 29.32
N PRO A 65 10.33 13.10 30.32
CA PRO A 65 10.52 14.28 31.14
C PRO A 65 11.52 13.99 32.28
N TYR A 66 12.80 14.23 32.02
CA TYR A 66 13.85 14.18 33.03
C TYR A 66 13.75 15.33 34.03
N HIS A 67 14.15 15.09 35.28
CA HIS A 67 14.30 16.14 36.30
C HIS A 67 15.50 17.06 36.00
N ASP A 68 16.66 16.46 35.70
CA ASP A 68 17.88 17.15 35.28
C ASP A 68 18.64 16.25 34.30
N LEU A 69 18.44 16.48 33.00
CA LEU A 69 19.11 15.69 31.95
C LEU A 69 20.59 16.07 31.77
N PRO A 70 21.00 17.37 31.75
CA PRO A 70 22.41 17.74 31.75
C PRO A 70 23.19 17.18 32.94
N GLY A 71 22.63 17.22 34.15
CA GLY A 71 23.23 16.62 35.34
C GLY A 71 23.37 15.10 35.22
N LEU A 72 22.31 14.40 34.82
CA LEU A 72 22.33 12.94 34.58
C LEU A 72 23.39 12.54 33.55
N LEU A 73 23.51 13.28 32.44
CA LEU A 73 24.52 13.02 31.42
C LEU A 73 25.93 13.34 31.93
N SER A 74 26.10 14.40 32.72
CA SER A 74 27.39 14.73 33.35
C SER A 74 27.86 13.62 34.29
N GLU A 75 26.97 13.14 35.16
CA GLU A 75 27.22 12.03 36.09
C GLU A 75 27.59 10.75 35.33
N ARG A 76 26.79 10.36 34.33
CA ARG A 76 27.02 9.14 33.53
C ARG A 76 28.28 9.23 32.65
N LEU A 77 28.75 10.43 32.30
CA LEU A 77 30.04 10.67 31.63
C LEU A 77 31.22 10.79 32.61
N GLY A 78 30.98 10.92 33.91
CA GLY A 78 32.03 11.20 34.90
C GLY A 78 32.72 12.55 34.71
N ILE A 79 31.97 13.57 34.26
CA ILE A 79 32.45 14.95 34.06
C ILE A 79 31.76 15.89 35.05
N ASP A 80 32.47 16.93 35.50
CA ASP A 80 31.88 18.01 36.30
C ASP A 80 31.88 19.32 35.52
N ALA A 81 30.94 19.43 34.58
CA ALA A 81 30.78 20.62 33.76
C ALA A 81 30.28 21.80 34.60
N ASN A 82 30.99 22.93 34.54
CA ASN A 82 30.61 24.19 35.20
C ASN A 82 29.34 24.78 34.57
N HIS A 83 29.19 24.67 33.25
CA HIS A 83 27.99 25.08 32.52
C HIS A 83 27.16 23.85 32.17
N LYS A 84 25.95 23.76 32.73
CA LYS A 84 24.94 22.72 32.46
C LYS A 84 23.66 23.42 32.01
N HIS A 85 23.25 23.22 30.76
CA HIS A 85 22.10 23.93 30.16
C HIS A 85 21.13 22.97 29.47
N TYR A 86 19.84 23.20 29.66
CA TYR A 86 18.75 22.42 29.08
C TYR A 86 17.80 23.35 28.32
N THR A 87 17.59 23.11 27.02
CA THR A 87 16.81 24.02 26.17
C THR A 87 15.30 23.82 26.32
N PRO A 88 14.46 24.74 25.83
CA PRO A 88 13.09 24.43 25.45
C PRO A 88 13.03 23.43 24.27
N THR A 89 11.88 22.76 24.08
CA THR A 89 11.66 21.80 22.98
C THR A 89 11.36 22.52 21.66
N MET A 90 12.39 23.00 20.95
CA MET A 90 12.24 23.72 19.67
C MET A 90 13.33 23.37 18.64
N GLY A 91 12.97 23.28 17.35
CA GLY A 91 13.86 22.80 16.28
C GLY A 91 15.03 23.72 15.91
N ASN A 92 15.01 24.99 16.33
CA ASN A 92 16.11 25.96 16.15
C ASN A 92 17.26 25.77 17.14
N GLN A 93 17.00 25.13 18.29
CA GLN A 93 17.91 25.10 19.44
C GLN A 93 19.30 24.53 19.12
N PRO A 94 19.48 23.44 18.32
CA PRO A 94 20.82 22.94 18.02
C PRO A 94 21.76 23.98 17.39
N VAL A 95 21.27 24.79 16.44
CA VAL A 95 22.11 25.82 15.80
C VAL A 95 22.34 26.99 16.75
N LYS A 96 21.35 27.33 17.59
CA LYS A 96 21.56 28.30 18.68
C LYS A 96 22.67 27.86 19.62
N LEU A 97 22.62 26.62 20.11
CA LEU A 97 23.62 26.03 21.00
C LEU A 97 25.01 26.05 20.36
N LEU A 98 25.15 25.64 19.10
CA LEU A 98 26.43 25.67 18.40
C LEU A 98 27.03 27.08 18.33
N ASN A 99 26.20 28.10 18.05
CA ASN A 99 26.62 29.51 18.07
C ASN A 99 27.06 29.94 19.48
N ASP A 100 26.30 29.57 20.52
CA ASP A 100 26.61 29.93 21.91
C ASP A 100 27.88 29.22 22.43
N MET A 101 28.09 27.95 22.06
CA MET A 101 29.32 27.20 22.35
C MET A 101 30.53 27.84 21.67
N ALA A 102 30.42 28.18 20.38
CA ALA A 102 31.48 28.86 19.65
C ALA A 102 31.88 30.18 20.34
N ARG A 103 30.90 30.98 20.81
CA ARG A 103 31.16 32.18 21.61
C ARG A 103 31.88 31.87 22.93
N ARG A 104 31.44 30.87 23.71
CA ARG A 104 32.10 30.46 24.97
C ARG A 104 33.54 30.02 24.78
N ILE A 105 33.85 29.33 23.67
CA ILE A 105 35.25 29.00 23.32
C ILE A 105 36.04 30.29 23.02
N VAL A 106 35.48 31.21 22.24
CA VAL A 106 36.17 32.45 21.81
C VAL A 106 36.47 33.39 22.98
N THR A 107 35.54 33.49 23.95
CA THR A 107 35.73 34.28 25.18
C THR A 107 36.60 33.58 26.22
N GLY A 108 36.80 32.26 26.10
CA GLY A 108 37.54 31.44 27.07
C GLY A 108 36.70 31.03 28.29
N GLU A 109 35.38 31.21 28.23
CA GLU A 109 34.43 30.71 29.25
C GLU A 109 34.32 29.18 29.26
N SER A 110 34.64 28.53 28.14
CA SER A 110 34.71 27.08 28.00
C SER A 110 35.98 26.68 27.25
N LYS A 111 36.59 25.59 27.70
CA LYS A 111 37.73 24.93 27.07
C LYS A 111 37.26 23.83 26.10
N VAL A 112 36.28 23.03 26.50
CA VAL A 112 35.65 22.02 25.65
C VAL A 112 34.15 22.00 25.92
N ALA A 113 33.38 22.36 24.91
CA ALA A 113 31.93 22.37 24.96
C ALA A 113 31.37 21.14 24.24
N LEU A 114 30.37 20.51 24.86
CA LEU A 114 29.61 19.39 24.33
C LEU A 114 28.14 19.79 24.16
N MET A 115 27.57 19.63 22.97
CA MET A 115 26.12 19.61 22.78
C MET A 115 25.64 18.21 22.44
N THR A 116 24.48 17.83 22.97
CA THR A 116 23.81 16.55 22.65
C THR A 116 22.30 16.68 22.74
N GLY A 117 21.59 15.67 22.26
CA GLY A 117 20.14 15.66 22.21
C GLY A 117 19.64 14.49 21.37
N GLY A 118 18.40 14.08 21.62
CA GLY A 118 17.82 12.90 21.01
C GLY A 118 16.39 12.65 21.45
N GLU A 119 15.67 11.88 20.64
CA GLU A 119 14.27 11.54 20.80
C GLU A 119 14.11 10.03 20.58
N THR A 120 13.27 9.37 21.37
CA THR A 120 13.04 7.92 21.27
C THR A 120 11.55 7.56 21.30
N LEU A 121 10.74 8.33 20.57
CA LEU A 121 9.29 8.17 20.50
C LEU A 121 8.90 6.79 19.93
N ALA A 122 9.73 6.17 19.09
CA ALA A 122 9.51 4.80 18.65
C ALA A 122 9.72 3.79 19.80
N SER A 123 10.78 3.95 20.61
CA SER A 123 11.04 3.15 21.81
C SER A 123 9.94 3.25 22.85
N LEU A 124 9.48 4.47 23.15
CA LEU A 124 8.41 4.73 24.11
C LEU A 124 7.10 4.06 23.67
N ARG A 125 6.71 4.24 22.40
CA ARG A 125 5.52 3.62 21.81
C ARG A 125 5.61 2.09 21.74
N ARG A 126 6.80 1.52 21.55
CA ARG A 126 7.03 0.06 21.68
C ARG A 126 6.79 -0.41 23.12
N LEU A 127 7.25 0.34 24.13
CA LEU A 127 7.11 0.00 25.55
C LEU A 127 5.65 0.10 26.03
N GLU A 128 4.95 1.16 25.63
CA GLU A 128 3.49 1.31 25.81
C GLU A 128 2.73 0.12 25.20
N LYS A 129 2.95 -0.18 23.92
CA LYS A 129 2.28 -1.30 23.22
C LYS A 129 2.59 -2.66 23.87
N ALA A 130 3.75 -2.81 24.49
CA ALA A 130 4.14 -3.99 25.27
C ALA A 130 3.57 -4.02 26.70
N LYS A 131 2.77 -3.02 27.10
CA LYS A 131 2.27 -2.81 28.48
C LYS A 131 3.40 -2.73 29.53
N LYS A 132 4.58 -2.23 29.13
CA LYS A 132 5.74 -1.96 29.99
C LYS A 132 5.91 -0.46 30.18
N PHE A 133 4.80 0.22 30.50
CA PHE A 133 4.76 1.64 30.82
C PHE A 133 4.31 1.81 32.29
N PRO A 134 4.98 2.63 33.11
CA PRO A 134 6.25 3.30 32.81
C PRO A 134 7.39 2.29 32.57
N PRO A 135 8.42 2.61 31.77
CA PRO A 135 9.52 1.71 31.47
C PRO A 135 10.31 1.35 32.74
N PRO A 136 10.46 0.07 33.10
CA PRO A 136 10.95 -0.34 34.43
C PRO A 136 12.43 -0.04 34.67
N ASN A 137 13.21 0.18 33.60
CA ASN A 137 14.66 0.36 33.65
C ASN A 137 15.13 1.74 33.15
N TRP A 138 14.21 2.68 32.88
CA TRP A 138 14.58 4.05 32.53
C TRP A 138 14.71 4.90 33.80
N THR A 139 15.42 6.02 33.71
CA THR A 139 15.49 7.00 34.79
C THR A 139 14.08 7.46 35.13
N LYS A 140 13.77 7.55 36.43
CA LYS A 140 12.43 7.99 36.88
C LYS A 140 12.12 9.38 36.32
N PRO A 141 10.91 9.61 35.78
CA PRO A 141 10.55 10.93 35.26
C PRO A 141 10.44 11.93 36.41
N GLY A 142 10.76 13.20 36.14
CA GLY A 142 10.64 14.30 37.10
C GLY A 142 9.20 14.73 37.38
N GLN A 143 8.23 14.22 36.63
CA GLN A 143 6.80 14.49 36.76
C GLN A 143 6.00 13.18 36.63
N HIS A 144 4.79 13.13 37.22
CA HIS A 144 3.91 11.97 37.08
C HIS A 144 3.34 11.91 35.66
N MET A 145 3.44 10.76 34.99
CA MET A 145 2.92 10.56 33.63
C MET A 145 1.81 9.49 33.62
N ASP A 146 0.56 9.95 33.55
CA ASP A 146 -0.62 9.08 33.37
C ASP A 146 -0.96 8.83 31.89
N THR A 147 -0.42 9.63 30.96
CA THR A 147 -0.65 9.52 29.51
C THR A 147 0.65 9.74 28.73
N LEU A 148 0.73 9.19 27.51
CA LEU A 148 1.86 9.43 26.62
C LEU A 148 1.77 10.81 25.95
N TYR A 149 2.94 11.37 25.65
CA TYR A 149 3.09 12.53 24.78
C TYR A 149 2.36 12.32 23.43
N SER A 150 1.33 13.12 23.20
CA SER A 150 0.64 13.23 21.92
C SER A 150 1.20 14.46 21.19
N PRO A 151 1.70 14.34 19.94
CA PRO A 151 2.12 15.50 19.13
C PRO A 151 1.00 16.51 18.86
N ASN A 152 -0.26 16.14 19.15
CA ASN A 152 -1.45 16.98 19.02
C ASN A 152 -1.90 17.57 20.37
N SER A 153 -1.08 17.53 21.44
CA SER A 153 -1.49 18.12 22.72
C SER A 153 -1.64 19.64 22.60
N VAL A 154 -2.68 20.16 23.26
CA VAL A 154 -3.18 21.53 23.14
C VAL A 154 -2.24 22.55 23.83
N ASP A 155 -1.14 22.08 24.41
CA ASP A 155 -0.21 22.83 25.26
C ASP A 155 0.81 23.68 24.49
N LEU A 156 0.89 23.55 23.16
CA LEU A 156 1.69 24.42 22.29
C LEU A 156 1.08 25.82 22.10
N LEU A 157 -0.08 26.10 22.72
CA LEU A 157 -0.81 27.35 22.59
C LEU A 157 -0.43 28.37 23.67
N SER A 158 0.12 29.51 23.25
CA SER A 158 0.20 30.76 24.03
C SER A 158 -0.68 31.86 23.41
N GLY A 159 -1.01 32.89 24.19
CA GLY A 159 -1.73 34.07 23.70
C GLY A 159 -3.13 33.80 23.11
N THR A 160 -3.51 34.67 22.19
CA THR A 160 -4.84 34.69 21.56
C THR A 160 -5.07 33.52 20.60
N SER A 161 -4.01 32.83 20.18
CA SER A 161 -4.06 31.60 19.37
C SER A 161 -4.95 30.48 19.97
N LYS A 162 -5.20 30.50 21.30
CA LYS A 162 -6.16 29.60 21.98
C LYS A 162 -7.60 29.74 21.47
N ILE A 163 -8.03 30.96 21.11
CA ILE A 163 -9.44 31.33 20.88
C ILE A 163 -10.06 30.54 19.72
N HIS A 164 -9.28 30.20 18.69
CA HIS A 164 -9.76 29.49 17.50
C HIS A 164 -9.21 28.06 17.34
N THR A 165 -8.58 27.50 18.38
CA THR A 165 -7.94 26.17 18.32
C THR A 165 -6.87 26.04 17.22
N ILE A 166 -6.11 27.12 16.97
CA ILE A 166 -4.98 27.16 16.02
C ILE A 166 -3.68 27.01 16.83
N GLY A 167 -3.20 25.78 16.98
CA GLY A 167 -2.10 25.45 17.88
C GLY A 167 -1.23 24.27 17.50
N THR A 168 -1.64 23.47 16.51
CA THR A 168 -0.73 22.48 15.93
C THR A 168 0.10 23.16 14.83
N PRO A 169 1.42 22.91 14.73
CA PRO A 169 2.28 23.68 13.83
C PRO A 169 1.81 23.70 12.36
N ILE A 170 1.16 22.62 11.91
CA ILE A 170 0.59 22.49 10.56
C ILE A 170 -0.46 23.56 10.22
N GLN A 171 -1.18 24.11 11.21
CA GLN A 171 -2.25 25.09 10.97
C GLN A 171 -1.67 26.47 10.55
N PRO A 172 -0.74 27.11 11.30
CA PRO A 172 -0.15 28.39 10.86
C PRO A 172 0.76 28.28 9.64
N TYR A 173 1.59 27.24 9.50
CA TYR A 173 2.49 27.12 8.34
C TYR A 173 1.73 27.05 7.00
N MET A 174 0.48 26.57 6.98
CA MET A 174 -0.34 26.52 5.78
C MET A 174 -1.02 27.84 5.41
N ALA A 175 -1.23 28.72 6.39
CA ALA A 175 -1.74 30.07 6.16
C ALA A 175 -0.75 30.95 5.37
N ASN A 176 0.53 30.56 5.31
CA ASN A 176 1.62 31.38 4.77
C ASN A 176 1.88 31.20 3.25
N LEU A 177 1.04 30.42 2.54
CA LEU A 177 1.28 30.03 1.14
C LEU A 177 0.66 30.91 0.01
N PRO A 178 -0.32 31.82 0.19
CA PRO A 178 -1.07 32.40 -0.94
C PRO A 178 -0.46 33.66 -1.59
N LYS A 179 0.60 33.48 -2.39
CA LYS A 179 0.90 34.35 -3.56
C LYS A 179 0.89 33.58 -4.90
N LEU A 180 -0.03 32.63 -5.03
CA LEU A 180 -0.51 32.17 -6.35
C LEU A 180 -1.65 33.11 -6.80
N PRO A 181 -1.70 33.53 -8.08
CA PRO A 181 -2.46 34.71 -8.50
C PRO A 181 -3.95 34.62 -8.21
N ARG A 182 -4.53 35.72 -7.70
CA ARG A 182 -5.93 35.91 -7.22
C ARG A 182 -7.04 35.68 -8.27
N SER A 183 -6.75 35.10 -9.44
CA SER A 183 -7.77 34.77 -10.44
C SER A 183 -8.35 33.37 -10.21
N ILE A 184 -9.68 33.28 -10.05
CA ILE A 184 -10.44 32.02 -10.00
C ILE A 184 -11.17 31.84 -11.35
N PRO A 185 -10.63 31.07 -12.32
CA PRO A 185 -11.33 30.79 -13.56
C PRO A 185 -12.22 29.54 -13.44
N GLY A 186 -13.34 29.68 -12.71
CA GLY A 186 -14.48 28.76 -12.71
C GLY A 186 -14.25 27.32 -12.19
N PRO A 187 -15.29 26.46 -12.23
CA PRO A 187 -15.25 25.09 -11.70
C PRO A 187 -14.17 24.20 -12.33
N GLY A 188 -13.71 24.52 -13.55
CA GLY A 188 -12.62 23.81 -14.23
C GLY A 188 -11.22 24.07 -13.65
N ALA A 189 -11.01 25.14 -12.85
CA ALA A 189 -9.68 25.48 -12.34
C ALA A 189 -9.13 24.49 -11.29
N MET A 190 -9.99 23.74 -10.60
CA MET A 190 -9.56 22.68 -9.68
C MET A 190 -8.77 21.56 -10.38
N ALA A 191 -8.84 21.45 -11.71
CA ALA A 191 -8.04 20.52 -12.50
C ALA A 191 -6.51 20.81 -12.47
N LYS A 192 -6.06 21.96 -11.93
CA LYS A 192 -4.62 22.30 -11.84
C LYS A 192 -3.86 21.71 -10.63
N ARG A 193 -4.49 20.80 -9.85
CA ARG A 193 -3.84 20.01 -8.77
C ARG A 193 -2.44 19.46 -9.13
N PRO A 194 -2.15 18.94 -10.34
CA PRO A 194 -0.83 18.38 -10.66
C PRO A 194 0.33 19.38 -10.66
N ARG A 195 0.09 20.67 -10.94
CA ARG A 195 1.17 21.69 -10.95
C ARG A 195 1.60 22.07 -9.52
N ARG A 196 0.65 22.19 -8.58
CA ARG A 196 0.95 22.47 -7.17
C ARG A 196 1.72 21.32 -6.52
N LYS A 197 1.23 20.07 -6.66
CA LYS A 197 1.97 18.88 -6.19
C LYS A 197 3.40 18.88 -6.75
N LYS A 198 3.61 19.11 -8.05
CA LYS A 198 4.94 19.13 -8.68
C LYS A 198 5.98 20.07 -8.07
N GLN A 199 5.60 21.28 -7.67
CA GLN A 199 6.52 22.23 -7.03
C GLN A 199 6.88 21.76 -5.62
N LEU A 200 5.88 21.34 -4.85
CA LEU A 200 6.00 20.76 -3.51
C LEU A 200 6.89 19.51 -3.49
N VAL A 201 6.70 18.59 -4.45
CA VAL A 201 7.53 17.38 -4.64
C VAL A 201 9.01 17.72 -4.87
N GLN A 202 9.33 18.84 -5.51
CA GLN A 202 10.72 19.18 -5.81
C GLN A 202 11.52 19.46 -4.53
N TYR A 203 10.91 20.03 -3.48
CA TYR A 203 11.57 20.32 -2.19
C TYR A 203 12.09 19.08 -1.43
N GLN A 204 11.72 17.87 -1.87
CA GLN A 204 12.18 16.60 -1.28
C GLN A 204 13.24 15.88 -2.14
N THR A 205 13.60 16.40 -3.32
CA THR A 205 14.63 15.80 -4.19
C THR A 205 15.92 16.63 -4.17
N GLY A 206 16.87 16.28 -3.30
CA GLY A 206 18.14 17.01 -3.12
C GLY A 206 19.32 16.13 -2.70
N THR A 207 19.17 15.35 -1.62
CA THR A 207 20.16 14.37 -1.14
C THR A 207 19.45 13.12 -0.65
N GLU A 208 19.80 11.96 -1.22
CA GLU A 208 19.10 10.70 -0.98
C GLU A 208 19.75 9.91 0.15
N TRP A 209 19.14 9.89 1.35
CA TRP A 209 19.56 9.00 2.46
C TRP A 209 18.43 8.20 3.13
N SER A 210 17.26 8.12 2.49
CA SER A 210 16.34 7.00 2.68
C SER A 210 16.80 5.83 1.80
N THR A 211 16.71 4.59 2.28
CA THR A 211 17.01 3.39 1.47
C THR A 211 16.04 3.19 0.30
N HIS A 212 14.98 3.99 0.24
CA HIS A 212 14.02 4.07 -0.85
C HIS A 212 13.84 5.52 -1.27
N PRO A 213 14.38 5.95 -2.44
CA PRO A 213 14.16 7.29 -2.93
C PRO A 213 12.66 7.48 -3.18
N VAL A 214 12.08 8.51 -2.56
CA VAL A 214 10.68 8.87 -2.75
C VAL A 214 10.53 9.40 -4.17
N ARG A 215 10.17 8.52 -5.11
CA ARG A 215 10.07 8.86 -6.52
C ARG A 215 9.11 10.03 -6.70
N LYS A 216 9.48 11.00 -7.54
CA LYS A 216 8.65 12.17 -7.92
C LYS A 216 7.15 11.82 -8.14
N LYS A 217 6.88 10.65 -8.72
CA LYS A 217 5.53 10.10 -8.94
C LYS A 217 4.71 9.78 -7.68
N SER A 218 5.28 9.30 -6.57
CA SER A 218 4.49 8.94 -5.37
C SER A 218 4.01 10.14 -4.58
N LEU A 219 4.75 11.25 -4.64
CA LEU A 219 4.32 12.53 -4.07
C LEU A 219 3.28 13.23 -4.99
N GLU A 220 3.41 13.06 -6.31
CA GLU A 220 2.43 13.52 -7.31
C GLU A 220 1.12 12.68 -7.36
N MET A 221 1.07 11.49 -6.74
CA MET A 221 -0.07 10.56 -6.82
C MET A 221 -1.37 11.11 -6.21
N VAL A 222 -2.51 10.61 -6.71
CA VAL A 222 -3.85 11.01 -6.26
C VAL A 222 -4.14 10.47 -4.86
N ASP A 223 -3.70 9.24 -4.58
CA ASP A 223 -3.96 8.48 -3.34
C ASP A 223 -3.15 8.97 -2.12
N ASN A 224 -2.32 10.01 -2.30
CA ASN A 224 -1.58 10.67 -1.24
C ASN A 224 -2.55 11.62 -0.50
N MET A 225 -3.20 11.09 0.56
CA MET A 225 -4.22 11.77 1.38
C MET A 225 -3.76 13.14 1.86
N LEU A 226 -4.67 14.12 1.90
CA LEU A 226 -4.44 15.40 2.58
C LEU A 226 -4.68 15.23 4.09
N THR A 227 -3.79 15.78 4.91
CA THR A 227 -4.06 15.96 6.35
C THR A 227 -4.65 17.35 6.59
N PHE A 228 -4.05 18.36 5.96
CA PHE A 228 -4.57 19.71 5.86
C PHE A 228 -4.29 20.26 4.45
N VAL A 229 -5.12 21.17 3.93
CA VAL A 229 -4.85 21.82 2.63
C VAL A 229 -3.78 22.91 2.80
N PRO A 230 -2.68 22.91 2.01
CA PRO A 230 -2.51 22.19 0.74
C PRO A 230 -1.67 20.90 0.76
N ASP A 231 -1.08 20.48 1.88
CA ASP A 231 -0.05 19.43 1.88
C ASP A 231 -0.57 18.01 2.18
N PRO A 232 -0.15 17.01 1.38
CA PRO A 232 -0.49 15.62 1.64
C PRO A 232 0.34 15.01 2.78
N LEU A 233 -0.17 13.91 3.36
CA LEU A 233 0.38 13.22 4.54
C LEU A 233 1.87 12.86 4.41
N LEU A 234 2.33 12.51 3.20
CA LEU A 234 3.76 12.23 2.91
C LEU A 234 4.65 13.49 2.79
N MET A 235 4.12 14.66 3.13
CA MET A 235 4.84 15.93 3.20
C MET A 235 4.89 16.51 4.62
N ASN A 236 4.45 15.74 5.61
CA ASN A 236 4.63 16.05 7.03
C ASN A 236 5.79 15.24 7.61
N ALA A 237 6.51 15.79 8.57
CA ALA A 237 7.61 15.11 9.26
C ALA A 237 7.13 13.87 10.05
N MET A 238 7.97 12.84 10.15
CA MET A 238 7.65 11.61 10.89
C MET A 238 8.15 11.69 12.35
N PRO A 239 7.29 11.74 13.37
CA PRO A 239 7.73 11.90 14.77
C PRO A 239 8.20 10.60 15.43
N PHE A 240 7.79 9.43 14.92
CA PHE A 240 8.08 8.13 15.57
C PHE A 240 9.46 7.57 15.16
N VAL A 241 10.51 8.21 15.66
CA VAL A 241 11.92 7.82 15.46
C VAL A 241 12.61 7.52 16.79
N ASP A 242 13.76 6.84 16.71
CA ASP A 242 14.77 6.83 17.78
C ASP A 242 16.10 7.34 17.21
N LEU A 243 16.45 8.59 17.51
CA LEU A 243 17.68 9.23 17.03
C LEU A 243 18.31 10.13 18.08
N ALA A 244 19.63 10.23 18.06
CA ALA A 244 20.39 11.19 18.85
C ALA A 244 21.64 11.64 18.09
N ALA A 245 22.10 12.86 18.39
CA ALA A 245 23.31 13.41 17.82
C ALA A 245 24.11 14.15 18.90
N ALA A 246 25.41 14.30 18.68
CA ALA A 246 26.30 15.05 19.55
C ALA A 246 27.40 15.76 18.75
N CYS A 247 27.87 16.90 19.27
CA CYS A 247 28.93 17.70 18.68
C CYS A 247 29.87 18.24 19.77
N LEU A 248 31.18 18.10 19.55
CA LEU A 248 32.24 18.61 20.41
C LEU A 248 32.93 19.81 19.76
N VAL A 249 33.02 20.92 20.50
CA VAL A 249 33.65 22.18 20.08
C VAL A 249 34.76 22.56 21.04
N THR A 250 35.90 23.00 20.52
CA THR A 250 37.03 23.51 21.32
C THR A 250 37.85 24.52 20.51
N SER A 251 38.95 25.04 21.05
CA SER A 251 39.86 25.94 20.34
C SER A 251 40.85 25.18 19.45
N THR A 252 41.32 25.85 18.38
CA THR A 252 42.45 25.37 17.56
C THR A 252 43.64 24.97 18.43
N ASP A 253 44.01 25.80 19.39
CA ASP A 253 45.20 25.67 20.21
C ASP A 253 45.14 24.42 21.11
N TYR A 254 43.95 24.15 21.68
CA TYR A 254 43.72 22.97 22.48
C TYR A 254 43.63 21.69 21.62
N ALA A 255 43.05 21.78 20.42
CA ALA A 255 43.03 20.67 19.47
C ALA A 255 44.44 20.29 18.97
N GLU A 256 45.33 21.26 18.73
CA GLU A 256 46.75 20.99 18.44
C GLU A 256 47.46 20.35 19.63
N LYS A 257 47.22 20.84 20.85
CA LYS A 257 47.78 20.27 22.09
C LYS A 257 47.36 18.80 22.29
N LEU A 258 46.11 18.46 21.97
CA LEU A 258 45.62 17.08 21.96
C LEU A 258 46.09 16.28 20.74
N GLY A 259 46.59 16.94 19.69
CA GLY A 259 46.99 16.30 18.43
C GLY A 259 45.80 15.76 17.62
N ILE A 260 44.66 16.44 17.66
CA ILE A 260 43.51 16.15 16.80
C ILE A 260 43.89 16.51 15.36
N PRO A 261 43.78 15.59 14.37
CA PRO A 261 44.17 15.87 12.99
C PRO A 261 43.42 17.06 12.39
N LYS A 262 44.11 17.95 11.67
CA LYS A 262 43.47 19.13 11.02
C LYS A 262 42.37 18.74 10.02
N SER A 263 42.41 17.54 9.46
CA SER A 263 41.34 16.97 8.63
C SER A 263 40.02 16.69 9.38
N LYS A 264 40.00 16.79 10.71
CA LYS A 264 38.80 16.74 11.54
C LYS A 264 38.24 18.12 11.89
N TRP A 265 39.00 19.20 11.67
CA TRP A 265 38.57 20.52 12.10
C TRP A 265 37.57 21.11 11.09
N ILE A 266 36.40 21.52 11.58
CA ILE A 266 35.44 22.35 10.85
C ILE A 266 35.22 23.62 11.64
N TYR A 267 35.29 24.77 10.97
CA TYR A 267 35.21 26.10 11.57
C TYR A 267 33.77 26.62 11.49
N PRO A 268 33.10 26.87 12.63
CA PRO A 268 32.02 27.84 12.67
C PRO A 268 32.58 29.20 12.28
N LEU A 269 32.06 29.80 11.22
CA LEU A 269 32.53 31.09 10.72
C LEU A 269 31.71 32.25 11.30
N GLY A 270 30.40 32.06 11.42
CA GLY A 270 29.46 33.02 12.00
C GLY A 270 28.03 32.50 11.95
N GLY A 271 27.14 33.11 12.71
CA GLY A 271 25.73 32.75 12.78
C GLY A 271 24.91 33.82 13.47
N ALA A 272 23.63 33.90 13.15
CA ALA A 272 22.70 34.90 13.65
C ALA A 272 21.40 34.26 14.14
N TRP A 273 20.54 35.07 14.76
CA TRP A 273 19.16 34.65 15.00
C TRP A 273 18.20 35.84 14.98
N ALA A 274 16.96 35.53 14.61
CA ALA A 274 15.86 36.48 14.64
C ALA A 274 14.58 35.75 15.06
N ARG A 275 13.58 36.51 15.48
CA ARG A 275 12.24 35.99 15.75
C ARG A 275 11.15 36.84 15.13
N ASP A 276 10.14 36.16 14.60
CA ASP A 276 8.83 36.73 14.33
C ASP A 276 7.93 36.46 15.55
N SER A 277 6.78 37.14 15.64
CA SER A 277 5.86 36.94 16.78
C SER A 277 5.46 35.46 16.97
N GLU A 278 5.52 35.03 18.23
CA GLU A 278 5.00 33.74 18.69
C GLU A 278 3.48 33.68 18.58
N ASP A 279 2.78 34.77 18.95
CA ASP A 279 1.35 34.87 18.68
C ASP A 279 1.17 35.16 17.18
N PHE A 280 0.60 34.18 16.47
CA PHE A 280 0.58 34.16 15.02
C PHE A 280 -0.20 35.34 14.42
N TYR A 281 -1.22 35.85 15.13
CA TYR A 281 -1.98 37.01 14.66
C TYR A 281 -1.20 38.32 14.76
N ASN A 282 -0.23 38.41 15.68
CA ASN A 282 0.62 39.60 15.85
C ASN A 282 1.77 39.64 14.83
N ARG A 283 1.51 39.26 13.57
CA ARG A 283 2.47 39.26 12.46
C ARG A 283 2.07 40.30 11.42
N PRO A 284 3.02 41.06 10.84
CA PRO A 284 2.72 42.08 9.83
C PRO A 284 2.00 41.56 8.58
N ASN A 285 2.23 40.28 8.24
CA ASN A 285 1.51 39.52 7.23
C ASN A 285 1.80 38.02 7.42
N TYR A 286 1.03 37.17 6.72
CA TYR A 286 1.22 35.72 6.81
C TYR A 286 2.14 35.15 5.71
N TYR A 287 2.30 35.80 4.56
CA TYR A 287 3.00 35.19 3.41
C TYR A 287 4.54 35.36 3.39
N SER A 288 5.13 35.94 4.44
CA SER A 288 6.58 36.15 4.57
C SER A 288 7.05 35.95 6.01
N SER A 289 8.37 35.80 6.19
CA SER A 289 9.03 35.82 7.50
C SER A 289 10.22 36.78 7.45
N PRO A 290 10.08 37.97 8.04
CA PRO A 290 11.20 38.89 8.26
C PRO A 290 12.33 38.22 9.04
N ALA A 291 12.03 37.37 10.03
CA ALA A 291 13.04 36.64 10.80
C ALA A 291 13.89 35.70 9.94
N ILE A 292 13.31 34.93 9.00
CA ILE A 292 14.10 34.08 8.09
C ILE A 292 15.06 34.94 7.28
N SER A 293 14.58 36.06 6.75
CA SER A 293 15.37 36.97 5.90
C SER A 293 16.55 37.56 6.68
N GLN A 294 16.28 38.15 7.85
CA GLN A 294 17.31 38.77 8.69
C GLN A 294 18.31 37.76 9.25
N ALA A 295 17.86 36.58 9.68
CA ALA A 295 18.77 35.54 10.19
C ALA A 295 19.70 35.01 9.08
N LEU A 296 19.24 34.95 7.83
CA LEU A 296 20.08 34.59 6.68
C LEU A 296 21.10 35.69 6.34
N ASP A 297 20.66 36.95 6.22
CA ASP A 297 21.54 38.07 5.86
C ASP A 297 22.62 38.30 6.91
N LEU A 298 22.24 38.37 8.19
CA LEU A 298 23.18 38.49 9.30
C LEU A 298 24.05 37.25 9.45
N GLY A 299 23.53 36.04 9.18
CA GLY A 299 24.32 34.81 9.24
C GLY A 299 25.44 34.79 8.19
N LEU A 300 25.16 35.31 7.00
CA LEU A 300 26.14 35.51 5.93
C LEU A 300 27.14 36.62 6.30
N GLU A 301 26.66 37.82 6.64
CA GLU A 301 27.49 38.96 7.05
C GLU A 301 28.43 38.60 8.21
N LYS A 302 27.88 38.08 9.31
CA LYS A 302 28.65 37.68 10.50
C LYS A 302 29.58 36.50 10.24
N SER A 303 29.46 35.78 9.13
CA SER A 303 30.41 34.74 8.72
C SER A 303 31.51 35.22 7.75
N GLY A 304 31.40 36.44 7.22
CA GLY A 304 32.30 36.96 6.18
C GLY A 304 32.10 36.30 4.82
N LEU A 305 30.90 35.76 4.54
CA LEU A 305 30.55 35.08 3.30
C LEU A 305 29.39 35.77 2.58
N THR A 306 29.37 35.66 1.26
CA THR A 306 28.18 35.95 0.44
C THR A 306 27.38 34.67 0.20
N LYS A 307 26.14 34.78 -0.29
CA LYS A 307 25.33 33.61 -0.68
C LYS A 307 25.96 32.84 -1.85
N GLU A 308 26.74 33.52 -2.70
CA GLU A 308 27.50 32.93 -3.79
C GLU A 308 28.60 31.99 -3.27
N ASP A 309 29.22 32.32 -2.12
CA ASP A 309 30.27 31.53 -1.46
C ASP A 309 29.77 30.23 -0.80
N ILE A 310 28.47 30.04 -0.60
CA ILE A 310 27.91 28.85 0.06
C ILE A 310 27.75 27.70 -0.93
N ASP A 311 28.42 26.56 -0.71
CA ASP A 311 28.36 25.39 -1.61
C ASP A 311 27.23 24.41 -1.28
N ILE A 312 26.81 24.37 -0.02
CA ILE A 312 25.79 23.44 0.50
C ILE A 312 24.87 24.17 1.47
N PHE A 313 23.56 23.93 1.39
CA PHE A 313 22.61 24.44 2.37
C PHE A 313 21.89 23.26 3.06
N ASP A 314 21.53 23.43 4.34
CA ASP A 314 20.40 22.71 4.92
C ASP A 314 19.38 23.69 5.49
N PHE A 315 18.21 23.72 4.87
CA PHE A 315 17.06 24.48 5.35
C PHE A 315 16.10 23.54 6.09
N TYR A 316 15.80 23.87 7.35
CA TYR A 316 14.81 23.17 8.16
C TYR A 316 13.46 23.06 7.44
N SER A 317 12.89 21.86 7.46
CA SER A 317 11.88 21.45 6.48
C SER A 317 10.83 20.50 7.06
N CYS A 318 10.35 20.81 8.28
CA CYS A 318 9.16 20.14 8.83
C CYS A 318 7.93 20.38 7.95
N PHE A 319 7.88 21.57 7.34
CA PHE A 319 6.93 21.96 6.32
C PHE A 319 7.65 22.70 5.17
N PRO A 320 7.14 22.68 3.94
CA PRO A 320 7.82 23.24 2.76
C PRO A 320 7.98 24.77 2.74
N ILE A 321 7.30 25.49 3.63
CA ILE A 321 7.29 26.96 3.67
C ILE A 321 8.64 27.56 4.09
N VAL A 322 9.36 26.98 5.05
CA VAL A 322 10.65 27.51 5.52
C VAL A 322 11.72 27.44 4.41
N PRO A 323 11.95 26.30 3.72
CA PRO A 323 12.87 26.25 2.59
C PRO A 323 12.43 27.13 1.42
N LYS A 324 11.11 27.31 1.20
CA LYS A 324 10.58 28.20 0.16
C LYS A 324 10.94 29.66 0.45
N LEU A 325 10.69 30.15 1.68
CA LEU A 325 11.00 31.52 2.07
C LEU A 325 12.51 31.79 2.04
N ALA A 326 13.32 30.85 2.52
CA ALA A 326 14.79 30.93 2.42
C ALA A 326 15.29 30.98 0.96
N CYS A 327 14.72 30.15 0.07
CA CYS A 327 15.05 30.19 -1.35
C CYS A 327 14.63 31.52 -2.01
N GLU A 328 13.42 32.01 -1.70
CA GLU A 328 12.87 33.26 -2.25
C GLU A 328 13.74 34.46 -1.85
N HIS A 329 14.12 34.54 -0.57
CA HIS A 329 15.01 35.59 -0.03
C HIS A 329 16.41 35.56 -0.67
N LEU A 330 17.05 34.38 -0.72
CA LEU A 330 18.39 34.25 -1.30
C LEU A 330 18.39 34.36 -2.84
N GLY A 331 17.23 34.40 -3.51
CA GLY A 331 17.12 34.36 -4.96
C GLY A 331 17.50 33.00 -5.57
N ILE A 332 17.47 31.94 -4.76
CA ILE A 332 17.68 30.57 -5.19
C ILE A 332 16.40 30.10 -5.90
N PRO A 333 16.48 29.52 -7.12
CA PRO A 333 15.29 29.05 -7.83
C PRO A 333 14.46 28.08 -6.97
N GLN A 334 13.16 28.32 -6.79
CA GLN A 334 12.27 27.46 -5.98
C GLN A 334 12.14 26.01 -6.50
N THR A 335 12.72 25.69 -7.65
CA THR A 335 12.76 24.36 -8.27
C THR A 335 14.02 24.22 -9.12
N ASN A 336 14.54 23.00 -9.27
CA ASN A 336 15.73 22.68 -10.09
C ASN A 336 17.02 23.36 -9.58
N TRP A 337 17.37 23.15 -8.31
CA TRP A 337 18.58 23.75 -7.73
C TRP A 337 19.87 23.24 -8.37
N VAL A 338 20.84 24.15 -8.49
CA VAL A 338 22.22 23.84 -8.86
C VAL A 338 23.03 23.39 -7.63
N LYS A 339 22.69 23.92 -6.44
CA LYS A 339 23.29 23.58 -5.14
C LYS A 339 22.22 22.90 -4.25
N PRO A 340 22.51 21.80 -3.52
CA PRO A 340 21.51 21.17 -2.65
C PRO A 340 21.01 22.12 -1.55
N ILE A 341 19.69 22.13 -1.31
CA ILE A 341 19.05 22.93 -0.25
C ILE A 341 18.76 22.15 1.06
N THR A 342 19.07 20.87 1.06
CA THR A 342 19.08 19.99 2.24
C THR A 342 20.21 18.98 2.12
N LEU A 343 20.73 18.57 3.27
CA LEU A 343 21.69 17.52 3.49
C LEU A 343 21.02 16.17 3.80
N LEU A 344 19.96 16.18 4.60
CA LEU A 344 19.32 14.96 5.12
C LEU A 344 18.07 14.52 4.34
N GLY A 345 17.71 15.22 3.26
CA GLY A 345 16.44 15.04 2.55
C GLY A 345 15.23 15.65 3.27
N GLY A 346 15.49 16.49 4.28
CA GLY A 346 14.50 17.16 5.12
C GLY A 346 13.75 16.26 6.11
N LEU A 347 13.04 16.87 7.06
CA LEU A 347 12.35 16.15 8.15
C LEU A 347 11.25 15.19 7.67
N THR A 348 10.71 15.43 6.47
CA THR A 348 9.73 14.56 5.81
C THR A 348 10.34 13.22 5.34
N SER A 349 11.65 13.18 5.06
CA SER A 349 12.39 11.96 4.68
C SER A 349 13.21 11.39 5.84
N PHE A 350 13.77 12.25 6.68
CA PHE A 350 14.64 11.89 7.81
C PHE A 350 13.87 11.46 9.06
N GLY A 351 12.68 12.05 9.30
CA GLY A 351 11.96 11.95 10.57
C GLY A 351 12.57 12.83 11.67
N GLY A 352 12.08 12.69 12.90
CA GLY A 352 12.53 13.52 14.04
C GLY A 352 11.93 14.92 14.04
N ALA A 353 10.60 14.99 13.97
CA ALA A 353 9.82 16.23 13.89
C ALA A 353 9.94 17.17 15.11
N GLY A 354 10.54 16.73 16.21
CA GLY A 354 10.72 17.51 17.42
C GLY A 354 11.98 18.39 17.38
N ALA A 355 12.68 18.50 18.51
CA ALA A 355 13.66 19.56 18.71
C ALA A 355 15.04 19.31 18.03
N ASN A 356 15.33 18.08 17.62
CA ASN A 356 16.73 17.64 17.45
C ASN A 356 17.25 17.56 16.00
N TYR A 357 16.40 17.65 14.98
CA TYR A 357 16.80 17.47 13.56
C TYR A 357 18.04 18.30 13.19
N SER A 358 18.07 19.58 13.57
CA SER A 358 19.11 20.53 13.16
C SER A 358 20.49 20.14 13.67
N MET A 359 20.61 19.31 14.71
CA MET A 359 21.89 18.76 15.14
C MET A 359 22.40 17.68 14.19
N HIS A 360 21.53 16.81 13.68
CA HIS A 360 21.91 15.85 12.63
C HIS A 360 22.35 16.59 11.35
N ALA A 361 21.73 17.73 11.04
CA ALA A 361 22.16 18.59 9.93
C ALA A 361 23.57 19.17 10.16
N VAL A 362 23.90 19.59 11.39
CA VAL A 362 25.28 19.97 11.77
C VAL A 362 26.26 18.80 11.60
N VAL A 363 25.90 17.59 12.06
CA VAL A 363 26.76 16.40 11.94
C VAL A 363 27.03 16.05 10.47
N GLU A 364 26.01 16.01 9.61
CA GLU A 364 26.17 15.73 8.18
C GLU A 364 26.95 16.86 7.47
N MET A 365 26.70 18.13 7.82
CA MET A 365 27.45 19.26 7.25
C MET A 365 28.94 19.13 7.55
N VAL A 366 29.31 18.80 8.79
CA VAL A 366 30.70 18.55 9.20
C VAL A 366 31.32 17.41 8.39
N GLN A 367 30.58 16.32 8.13
CA GLN A 367 31.07 15.21 7.29
C GLN A 367 31.26 15.62 5.82
N GLN A 368 30.33 16.37 5.22
CA GLN A 368 30.37 16.84 3.83
C GLN A 368 31.44 17.93 3.56
N LEU A 369 31.80 18.70 4.59
CA LEU A 369 32.88 19.69 4.50
C LEU A 369 34.26 19.02 4.65
N ARG A 370 34.40 18.02 5.52
CA ARG A 370 35.64 17.23 5.68
C ARG A 370 35.96 16.34 4.48
N SER A 371 34.96 15.91 3.71
CA SER A 371 35.14 15.07 2.51
C SER A 371 35.53 15.84 1.24
N ALA A 372 35.48 17.18 1.28
CA ALA A 372 35.68 18.04 0.13
C ALA A 372 37.16 18.16 -0.29
N GLN A 373 37.41 18.13 -1.61
CA GLN A 373 38.71 18.44 -2.19
C GLN A 373 38.85 19.96 -2.42
N GLY A 374 39.27 20.70 -1.39
CA GLY A 374 39.46 22.15 -1.43
C GLY A 374 38.49 22.93 -0.52
N LYS A 375 38.54 24.27 -0.57
CA LYS A 375 37.64 25.15 0.19
C LYS A 375 36.19 24.77 -0.09
N ARG A 376 35.39 24.59 0.97
CA ARG A 376 33.94 24.42 0.88
C ARG A 376 33.27 25.10 2.06
N ASN A 377 32.15 25.78 1.80
CA ASN A 377 31.34 26.42 2.83
C ASN A 377 29.92 25.84 2.84
N GLY A 378 29.31 25.76 4.01
CA GLY A 378 27.94 25.32 4.19
C GLY A 378 27.14 26.26 5.08
N LEU A 379 25.86 26.44 4.81
CA LEU A 379 24.93 27.24 5.63
C LEU A 379 23.79 26.35 6.14
N ILE A 380 23.47 26.45 7.43
CA ILE A 380 22.32 25.78 8.04
C ILE A 380 21.34 26.86 8.52
N LEU A 381 20.06 26.71 8.20
CA LEU A 381 18.94 27.48 8.76
C LEU A 381 18.06 26.52 9.56
N ALA A 382 17.97 26.75 10.88
CA ALA A 382 17.17 25.98 11.82
C ALA A 382 15.99 26.81 12.35
N ASN A 383 14.79 26.24 12.25
CA ASN A 383 13.51 26.90 12.55
C ASN A 383 12.86 26.29 13.80
N GLY A 384 12.27 27.14 14.65
CA GLY A 384 11.50 26.78 15.84
C GLY A 384 10.11 27.43 15.86
N GLY A 385 9.18 26.80 16.58
CA GLY A 385 7.79 27.26 16.65
C GLY A 385 7.06 27.13 15.30
N VAL A 386 6.45 28.22 14.84
CA VAL A 386 5.64 28.29 13.61
C VAL A 386 6.24 29.31 12.62
N ALA A 387 7.50 29.10 12.23
CA ALA A 387 8.40 30.14 11.71
C ALA A 387 8.40 31.32 12.68
N SER A 388 8.74 31.04 13.94
CA SER A 388 8.78 32.03 15.02
C SER A 388 10.22 32.30 15.44
N TYR A 389 11.11 31.31 15.38
CA TYR A 389 12.49 31.42 15.84
C TYR A 389 13.45 30.87 14.79
N GLU A 390 14.30 31.73 14.24
CA GLU A 390 15.19 31.37 13.14
C GLU A 390 16.64 31.51 13.57
N ASN A 391 17.42 30.44 13.44
CA ASN A 391 18.83 30.38 13.80
C ASN A 391 19.67 29.95 12.60
N THR A 392 20.72 30.71 12.29
CA THR A 392 21.65 30.37 11.20
C THR A 392 23.06 30.12 11.72
N VAL A 393 23.81 29.29 10.98
CA VAL A 393 25.26 29.15 11.12
C VAL A 393 25.89 28.81 9.79
N CYS A 394 27.03 29.43 9.50
CA CYS A 394 27.90 29.08 8.38
C CYS A 394 29.12 28.28 8.89
N LEU A 395 29.37 27.12 8.29
CA LEU A 395 30.47 26.23 8.59
C LEU A 395 31.43 26.14 7.40
N SER A 396 32.73 25.97 7.63
CA SER A 396 33.72 25.77 6.56
C SER A 396 34.83 24.80 6.97
N ASN A 397 35.47 24.19 5.97
CA ASN A 397 36.66 23.37 6.17
C ASN A 397 37.98 24.17 6.19
N ILE A 398 37.91 25.50 6.06
CA ILE A 398 39.03 26.42 6.27
C ILE A 398 38.65 27.50 7.29
N PRO A 399 39.62 28.12 7.99
CA PRO A 399 39.35 29.27 8.84
C PRO A 399 38.88 30.47 8.00
N ARG A 400 38.30 31.48 8.68
CA ARG A 400 37.93 32.75 8.03
C ARG A 400 39.14 33.40 7.35
N LEU A 401 38.92 33.90 6.13
CA LEU A 401 39.95 34.54 5.31
C LEU A 401 40.20 36.01 5.69
N ASP A 402 39.25 36.66 6.35
CA ASP A 402 39.35 38.04 6.82
C ASP A 402 40.12 38.19 8.15
N GLY A 403 40.46 37.07 8.81
CA GLY A 403 41.18 37.05 10.09
C GLY A 403 40.36 37.58 11.29
N LEU A 404 39.07 37.86 11.11
CA LEU A 404 38.21 38.30 12.22
C LEU A 404 37.90 37.13 13.16
N PRO A 405 37.75 37.37 14.48
CA PRO A 405 37.27 36.35 15.41
C PRO A 405 35.79 36.04 15.14
N TYR A 406 35.31 34.93 15.70
CA TYR A 406 33.88 34.63 15.71
C TYR A 406 33.11 35.77 16.41
N SER A 407 31.95 36.15 15.86
CA SER A 407 31.16 37.26 16.40
C SER A 407 30.69 36.97 17.83
N GLN A 408 31.17 37.78 18.79
CA GLN A 408 30.73 37.72 20.18
C GLN A 408 29.27 38.22 20.34
N ASP A 409 28.79 39.06 19.42
CA ASP A 409 27.42 39.56 19.44
C ASP A 409 26.39 38.41 19.41
N ASN A 410 25.57 38.33 20.46
CA ASN A 410 24.29 37.66 20.44
C ASN A 410 23.30 38.57 19.70
N VAL A 411 23.40 38.67 18.37
CA VAL A 411 22.44 39.45 17.58
C VAL A 411 21.07 38.82 17.71
N VAL A 412 20.20 39.46 18.50
CA VAL A 412 18.77 39.24 18.60
C VAL A 412 18.11 40.28 17.72
N LEU A 413 17.37 39.89 16.70
CA LEU A 413 16.39 40.79 16.08
C LEU A 413 14.97 40.31 16.36
N ASP A 414 14.19 41.18 16.98
CA ASP A 414 12.78 40.97 17.31
C ASP A 414 11.92 41.69 16.26
N THR A 415 11.67 41.03 15.13
CA THR A 415 11.06 41.67 13.96
C THR A 415 9.64 42.19 14.23
N ALA A 416 8.97 41.56 15.21
CA ALA A 416 7.65 41.94 15.69
C ALA A 416 7.63 43.31 16.40
N ALA A 417 8.78 43.80 16.88
CA ALA A 417 8.90 45.12 17.51
C ALA A 417 9.13 46.26 16.49
N GLU A 418 9.59 45.93 15.27
CA GLU A 418 10.03 46.91 14.27
C GLU A 418 9.01 47.14 13.14
N LEU A 419 8.12 46.18 12.89
CA LEU A 419 7.16 46.21 11.79
C LEU A 419 5.73 46.44 12.30
N PRO A 420 4.94 47.34 11.68
CA PRO A 420 3.58 47.62 12.12
C PRO A 420 2.71 46.36 11.96
N CYS A 421 2.18 45.88 13.08
CA CYS A 421 1.21 44.80 13.08
C CYS A 421 -0.21 45.35 12.89
N PRO A 422 -1.01 44.83 11.94
CA PRO A 422 -2.43 45.14 11.87
C PRO A 422 -3.18 44.71 13.15
N PRO A 423 -4.10 45.52 13.70
CA PRO A 423 -4.89 45.15 14.87
C PRO A 423 -5.73 43.89 14.67
N PHE A 424 -5.80 43.08 15.73
CA PHE A 424 -6.60 41.86 15.82
C PHE A 424 -7.86 42.10 16.66
N ASP A 425 -8.98 41.54 16.22
CA ASP A 425 -10.27 41.60 16.93
C ASP A 425 -10.81 40.19 17.20
N GLU A 426 -11.01 39.89 18.50
CA GLU A 426 -11.46 38.60 19.01
C GLU A 426 -12.93 38.29 18.69
N GLN A 427 -13.80 39.29 18.46
CA GLN A 427 -15.25 39.10 18.30
C GLN A 427 -15.77 39.71 16.99
N ALA A 428 -15.93 38.84 16.00
CA ALA A 428 -15.99 39.22 14.60
C ALA A 428 -17.39 39.16 13.95
N GLU A 429 -18.14 40.27 13.95
CA GLU A 429 -19.39 40.41 13.20
C GLU A 429 -19.25 41.28 11.94
N GLY A 430 -19.84 40.86 10.81
CA GLY A 430 -19.88 41.60 9.54
C GLY A 430 -19.33 40.85 8.32
N PRO A 431 -19.47 41.43 7.10
CA PRO A 431 -18.87 40.91 5.87
C PRO A 431 -17.34 41.07 5.88
N ALA A 432 -16.62 40.14 5.24
CA ALA A 432 -15.16 40.15 5.20
C ALA A 432 -14.58 39.39 3.99
N THR A 433 -13.32 39.68 3.67
CA THR A 433 -12.54 39.03 2.61
C THR A 433 -11.62 37.96 3.20
N ILE A 434 -11.51 36.79 2.57
CA ILE A 434 -10.57 35.75 3.02
C ILE A 434 -9.15 36.13 2.58
N GLU A 435 -8.26 36.41 3.53
CA GLU A 435 -6.84 36.63 3.22
C GLU A 435 -6.11 35.29 3.04
N THR A 436 -6.34 34.35 3.96
CA THR A 436 -5.73 33.01 3.93
C THR A 436 -6.59 31.98 4.65
N TYR A 437 -6.39 30.69 4.35
CA TYR A 437 -7.17 29.60 4.90
C TYR A 437 -6.42 28.26 4.89
N THR A 438 -6.79 27.36 5.80
CA THR A 438 -6.48 25.92 5.71
C THR A 438 -7.71 25.09 6.10
N VAL A 439 -7.71 23.81 5.73
CA VAL A 439 -8.83 22.89 5.96
C VAL A 439 -8.30 21.55 6.43
N GLU A 440 -8.67 21.15 7.63
CA GLU A 440 -8.39 19.83 8.23
C GLU A 440 -9.17 18.74 7.51
N HIS A 441 -8.57 17.57 7.29
CA HIS A 441 -9.20 16.44 6.60
C HIS A 441 -9.09 15.13 7.39
N ASP A 442 -10.10 14.27 7.25
CA ASP A 442 -10.13 12.93 7.85
C ASP A 442 -9.25 11.92 7.09
N ARG A 443 -9.13 10.71 7.64
CA ARG A 443 -8.41 9.57 7.02
C ARG A 443 -9.01 9.06 5.69
N TYR A 444 -10.11 9.65 5.23
CA TYR A 444 -10.78 9.37 3.96
C TYR A 444 -10.76 10.59 3.03
N ASN A 445 -10.00 11.64 3.38
CA ASN A 445 -9.89 12.90 2.64
C ASN A 445 -11.22 13.70 2.57
N ASN A 446 -12.10 13.57 3.57
CA ASN A 446 -13.23 14.49 3.76
C ASN A 446 -12.79 15.70 4.60
N PRO A 447 -13.21 16.93 4.28
CA PRO A 447 -12.88 18.09 5.10
C PRO A 447 -13.67 18.06 6.42
N ILE A 448 -12.96 18.15 7.55
CA ILE A 448 -13.53 18.17 8.91
C ILE A 448 -13.83 19.62 9.33
N LYS A 449 -12.84 20.51 9.20
CA LYS A 449 -12.86 21.84 9.82
C LYS A 449 -12.13 22.87 8.96
N GLY A 450 -12.75 24.03 8.77
CA GLY A 450 -12.17 25.17 8.06
C GLY A 450 -11.59 26.21 9.03
N TYR A 451 -10.36 26.62 8.77
CA TYR A 451 -9.66 27.71 9.47
C TYR A 451 -9.46 28.87 8.48
N VAL A 452 -9.99 30.04 8.78
CA VAL A 452 -10.07 31.17 7.84
C VAL A 452 -9.65 32.50 8.50
N CYS A 453 -8.67 33.18 7.91
CA CYS A 453 -8.34 34.58 8.20
C CYS A 453 -9.23 35.52 7.38
N ARG A 454 -9.71 36.59 8.01
CA ARG A 454 -10.63 37.58 7.46
C ARG A 454 -10.04 38.98 7.58
N ASP A 455 -9.96 39.66 6.44
CA ASP A 455 -9.77 41.10 6.30
C ASP A 455 -11.16 41.77 6.29
N SER A 456 -11.40 42.72 7.20
CA SER A 456 -12.67 43.43 7.33
C SER A 456 -12.64 44.88 6.83
N LYS A 457 -12.13 45.15 5.61
CA LYS A 457 -12.63 46.27 4.76
C LYS A 457 -12.10 46.26 3.31
N ILE A 458 -13.01 46.43 2.34
CA ILE A 458 -12.74 47.29 1.18
C ILE A 458 -13.99 48.13 0.89
N GLU A 459 -13.95 49.40 1.30
CA GLU A 459 -14.40 50.52 0.47
C GLU A 459 -13.68 51.81 0.94
N TYR A 460 -12.86 52.35 0.02
CA TYR A 460 -12.18 53.67 0.03
C TYR A 460 -11.18 54.04 1.15
N TRP A 461 -9.93 54.25 0.69
CA TRP A 461 -8.81 55.11 1.14
C TRP A 461 -8.55 55.43 2.63
N ASP A 462 -7.26 55.32 2.95
CA ASP A 462 -6.53 55.70 4.16
C ASP A 462 -6.85 54.98 5.49
N THR A 463 -5.79 54.36 6.02
CA THR A 463 -5.54 53.90 7.40
C THR A 463 -6.38 52.75 7.98
N ASP A 464 -5.67 51.95 8.77
CA ASP A 464 -6.11 50.90 9.71
C ASP A 464 -6.78 49.62 9.16
N VAL A 465 -5.99 48.54 9.13
CA VAL A 465 -6.36 47.18 8.69
C VAL A 465 -6.66 46.31 9.92
N LEU A 466 -7.91 45.83 10.06
CA LEU A 466 -8.33 44.91 11.13
C LEU A 466 -8.41 43.47 10.61
N PHE A 467 -7.79 42.53 11.32
CA PHE A 467 -7.86 41.10 11.04
C PHE A 467 -8.65 40.31 12.09
N ARG A 468 -9.43 39.35 11.61
CA ARG A 468 -10.33 38.49 12.40
C ARG A 468 -10.20 37.04 11.92
N TRP A 469 -10.39 36.05 12.79
CA TRP A 469 -10.45 34.63 12.40
C TRP A 469 -11.77 34.00 12.81
N VAL A 470 -12.25 33.01 12.04
CA VAL A 470 -13.44 32.22 12.41
C VAL A 470 -13.20 30.75 12.10
N SER A 471 -13.38 29.91 13.12
CA SER A 471 -13.49 28.45 12.99
C SER A 471 -14.90 28.10 12.52
N ILE A 472 -15.03 27.55 11.32
CA ILE A 472 -16.32 27.12 10.76
C ILE A 472 -16.41 25.59 10.80
N GLY A 473 -17.38 25.07 11.55
CA GLY A 473 -17.81 23.67 11.44
C GLY A 473 -18.47 23.45 10.09
N ILE A 474 -18.05 22.43 9.34
CA ILE A 474 -18.54 22.18 7.99
C ILE A 474 -19.83 21.35 8.07
N ASP A 475 -20.92 22.03 8.43
CA ASP A 475 -22.27 21.51 8.21
C ASP A 475 -22.63 21.56 6.72
N SER A 476 -23.50 20.65 6.29
CA SER A 476 -23.68 20.26 4.88
C SER A 476 -24.35 21.29 3.95
N ASP A 477 -24.66 22.50 4.42
CA ASP A 477 -25.47 23.51 3.70
C ASP A 477 -24.76 24.85 3.40
N VAL A 478 -23.44 24.97 3.60
CA VAL A 478 -22.70 26.21 3.24
C VAL A 478 -22.51 26.34 1.72
N THR A 479 -23.52 26.91 1.07
CA THR A 479 -23.50 27.23 -0.37
C THR A 479 -22.81 28.58 -0.62
N LEU A 480 -21.65 28.57 -1.27
CA LEU A 480 -21.01 29.80 -1.76
C LEU A 480 -21.81 30.36 -2.95
N VAL A 481 -22.61 31.39 -2.68
CA VAL A 481 -23.41 32.10 -3.69
C VAL A 481 -22.50 32.94 -4.59
N PRO A 482 -22.54 32.81 -5.94
CA PRO A 482 -21.81 33.70 -6.83
C PRO A 482 -22.48 35.09 -6.85
N PRO A 483 -21.70 36.19 -6.89
CA PRO A 483 -22.29 37.53 -6.95
C PRO A 483 -23.10 37.73 -8.23
N LEU A 484 -24.25 38.40 -8.12
CA LEU A 484 -25.08 38.75 -9.27
C LEU A 484 -24.32 39.62 -10.27
N MET A 485 -24.50 39.35 -11.56
CA MET A 485 -24.10 40.28 -12.62
C MET A 485 -24.93 41.57 -12.53
N VAL A 486 -24.28 42.68 -12.18
CA VAL A 486 -24.82 44.02 -12.41
C VAL A 486 -24.57 44.41 -13.86
N THR A 487 -25.62 44.87 -14.54
CA THR A 487 -25.61 45.29 -15.95
C THR A 487 -25.47 46.81 -16.07
N THR A 488 -24.56 47.26 -16.93
CA THR A 488 -24.43 48.64 -17.48
C THR A 488 -23.59 48.57 -18.78
N PRO A 489 -23.65 49.55 -19.72
CA PRO A 489 -24.24 49.23 -21.01
C PRO A 489 -23.35 49.47 -22.25
N ASP A 490 -23.89 49.09 -23.41
CA ASP A 490 -23.65 49.61 -24.76
C ASP A 490 -22.22 49.98 -25.21
N PHE A 491 -21.67 49.18 -26.14
CA PHE A 491 -21.09 49.71 -27.38
C PHE A 491 -21.18 48.66 -28.51
N THR A 492 -21.85 49.03 -29.61
CA THR A 492 -21.83 48.40 -30.95
C THR A 492 -21.34 49.48 -31.96
N PRO A 493 -21.14 49.26 -33.27
CA PRO A 493 -21.40 48.09 -34.14
C PRO A 493 -20.10 47.60 -34.85
N GLN A 494 -20.01 46.86 -35.97
CA GLN A 494 -20.90 46.48 -37.09
C GLN A 494 -20.65 45.01 -37.58
N SER A 495 -21.40 44.62 -38.62
CA SER A 495 -21.08 43.73 -39.77
C SER A 495 -20.05 42.57 -39.64
N GLU A 496 -20.27 41.39 -40.23
CA GLU A 496 -21.32 40.90 -41.16
C GLU A 496 -21.35 39.36 -41.14
N GLY A 497 -22.50 38.74 -41.42
CA GLY A 497 -22.59 37.33 -41.82
C GLY A 497 -22.82 37.22 -43.34
N PRO A 498 -23.40 36.14 -43.87
CA PRO A 498 -23.63 34.83 -43.25
C PRO A 498 -23.27 33.63 -44.18
N THR A 499 -23.35 32.39 -43.68
CA THR A 499 -24.33 31.35 -44.10
C THR A 499 -23.82 29.91 -43.93
N MET A 500 -24.69 29.06 -43.39
CA MET A 500 -24.80 27.62 -43.66
C MET A 500 -26.06 27.42 -44.54
N PRO A 501 -26.21 26.35 -45.34
CA PRO A 501 -26.88 25.14 -44.81
C PRO A 501 -26.57 23.77 -45.45
N ASN A 502 -26.78 22.72 -44.65
CA ASN A 502 -27.40 21.42 -44.96
C ASN A 502 -27.10 20.67 -46.28
N SER A 503 -26.77 19.38 -46.16
CA SER A 503 -27.73 18.29 -46.53
C SER A 503 -27.20 16.90 -46.13
N ALA A 504 -28.11 15.93 -46.06
CA ALA A 504 -27.85 14.53 -45.73
C ALA A 504 -28.15 13.60 -46.91
N LYS A 505 -27.71 12.33 -46.77
CA LYS A 505 -27.85 11.18 -47.68
C LYS A 505 -26.88 11.12 -48.86
N LEU A 506 -26.05 10.07 -48.85
CA LEU A 506 -26.16 9.00 -49.85
C LEU A 506 -25.58 7.69 -49.31
N VAL A 507 -26.34 6.61 -49.47
CA VAL A 507 -25.90 5.24 -49.24
C VAL A 507 -25.48 4.69 -50.60
N HIS A 508 -24.24 4.25 -50.75
CA HIS A 508 -23.88 3.07 -51.53
C HIS A 508 -22.39 2.69 -51.38
N ASP A 509 -22.11 1.43 -51.72
CA ASP A 509 -20.81 0.84 -52.08
C ASP A 509 -19.73 0.68 -51.01
N ALA A 510 -19.90 -0.42 -50.26
CA ALA A 510 -18.79 -1.12 -49.62
C ALA A 510 -17.99 -1.95 -50.66
N SER A 511 -16.86 -1.44 -51.12
CA SER A 511 -15.67 -2.23 -51.53
C SER A 511 -14.44 -1.32 -51.70
N ASN A 512 -13.24 -1.88 -51.55
CA ASN A 512 -11.94 -1.23 -51.84
C ASN A 512 -11.36 -0.17 -50.87
N ILE A 513 -11.32 -0.43 -49.55
CA ILE A 513 -10.24 0.13 -48.69
C ILE A 513 -9.70 -0.92 -47.71
N PHE A 514 -8.81 -1.80 -48.18
CA PHE A 514 -7.73 -2.41 -47.38
C PHE A 514 -6.69 -3.06 -48.32
N ASN A 515 -5.75 -2.24 -48.80
CA ASN A 515 -4.58 -2.71 -49.55
C ASN A 515 -3.33 -2.32 -48.75
N ILE A 516 -2.88 -3.20 -47.85
CA ILE A 516 -1.72 -2.96 -46.97
C ILE A 516 -0.48 -3.65 -47.58
N PRO A 517 0.65 -2.96 -47.79
CA PRO A 517 1.81 -3.56 -48.45
C PRO A 517 2.53 -4.60 -47.59
N LYS A 518 3.15 -5.59 -48.25
CA LYS A 518 4.15 -6.47 -47.65
C LYS A 518 5.37 -5.65 -47.19
N ILE A 519 5.51 -5.42 -45.88
CA ILE A 519 6.70 -4.82 -45.28
C ILE A 519 7.50 -5.88 -44.51
N GLY A 520 8.81 -5.93 -44.77
CA GLY A 520 9.70 -7.02 -44.38
C GLY A 520 9.98 -7.18 -42.87
N LEU A 521 10.18 -8.43 -42.46
CA LEU A 521 10.24 -8.90 -41.07
C LEU A 521 11.63 -8.71 -40.42
N HIS A 522 12.23 -7.51 -40.55
CA HIS A 522 13.65 -7.29 -40.26
C HIS A 522 14.01 -6.09 -39.34
N ARG A 523 13.07 -5.53 -38.56
CA ARG A 523 13.38 -4.45 -37.59
C ARG A 523 13.11 -4.72 -36.10
N TRP A 524 12.60 -5.89 -35.71
CA TRP A 524 12.20 -6.18 -34.31
C TRP A 524 13.24 -6.91 -33.43
N ARG A 525 14.48 -7.12 -33.90
CA ARG A 525 15.53 -7.86 -33.16
C ARG A 525 16.23 -7.09 -32.02
N ARG A 526 15.86 -5.84 -31.71
CA ARG A 526 16.59 -4.96 -30.75
C ARG A 526 15.97 -4.80 -29.35
N TYR A 527 14.79 -5.37 -29.07
CA TYR A 527 14.07 -5.16 -27.80
C TYR A 527 13.63 -6.45 -27.06
N ILE A 528 14.29 -7.59 -27.31
CA ILE A 528 14.07 -8.84 -26.57
C ILE A 528 15.25 -9.07 -25.60
N PRO A 529 15.01 -9.21 -24.28
CA PRO A 529 16.06 -9.61 -23.33
C PRO A 529 16.64 -10.99 -23.68
N LYS A 530 17.97 -11.13 -23.61
CA LYS A 530 18.71 -12.34 -24.06
C LYS A 530 18.30 -13.66 -23.37
N GLN A 531 17.50 -13.64 -22.30
CA GLN A 531 17.03 -14.85 -21.61
C GLN A 531 15.78 -15.50 -22.25
N LEU A 532 15.04 -14.81 -23.13
CA LEU A 532 13.82 -15.38 -23.75
C LEU A 532 14.06 -16.11 -25.08
N LEU A 533 15.30 -16.10 -25.60
CA LEU A 533 15.63 -16.60 -26.94
C LEU A 533 16.06 -18.08 -26.99
N LEU A 534 15.94 -18.82 -25.86
CA LEU A 534 16.38 -20.22 -25.76
C LEU A 534 15.25 -21.27 -25.85
N ILE A 535 13.99 -20.85 -26.03
CA ILE A 535 12.80 -21.75 -26.01
C ILE A 535 12.21 -22.00 -27.41
N ILE A 536 12.65 -21.28 -28.45
CA ILE A 536 12.13 -21.42 -29.83
C ILE A 536 13.24 -21.91 -30.78
N ASN A 537 13.84 -23.06 -30.46
CA ASN A 537 14.64 -23.87 -31.38
C ASN A 537 14.82 -25.28 -30.82
N LEU A 538 13.80 -26.13 -30.99
CA LEU A 538 13.94 -27.58 -30.91
C LEU A 538 13.42 -28.18 -32.22
N ASP A 539 14.38 -28.48 -33.10
CA ASP A 539 14.16 -29.23 -34.34
C ASP A 539 13.92 -30.71 -33.99
N PHE A 540 12.87 -31.31 -34.55
CA PHE A 540 12.35 -32.62 -34.14
C PHE A 540 13.12 -33.77 -34.82
N LYS A 541 14.42 -33.94 -34.50
CA LYS A 541 15.23 -35.07 -35.00
C LYS A 541 16.09 -35.76 -33.93
N HIS A 542 15.52 -36.87 -33.45
CA HIS A 542 16.17 -38.06 -32.87
C HIS A 542 16.77 -38.04 -31.44
N LYS A 543 16.50 -39.18 -30.77
CA LYS A 543 17.18 -39.79 -29.59
C LYS A 543 17.00 -39.09 -28.23
N ILE A 544 16.01 -39.60 -27.48
CA ILE A 544 15.94 -39.52 -26.01
C ILE A 544 16.91 -40.57 -25.42
N PRO A 545 17.87 -40.20 -24.57
CA PRO A 545 18.60 -41.16 -23.74
C PRO A 545 17.79 -41.44 -22.46
N ILE A 546 17.53 -42.72 -22.22
CA ILE A 546 16.99 -43.22 -20.94
C ILE A 546 18.07 -43.03 -19.86
N PHE A 547 17.74 -42.40 -18.74
CA PHE A 547 18.55 -42.49 -17.52
C PHE A 547 17.77 -43.19 -16.41
N ILE A 548 18.26 -44.37 -16.07
CA ILE A 548 17.81 -45.21 -14.96
C ILE A 548 18.45 -44.67 -13.68
N PHE A 549 17.70 -44.66 -12.58
CA PHE A 549 18.30 -44.76 -11.24
C PHE A 549 17.60 -45.86 -10.45
N ALA A 550 18.39 -46.74 -9.85
CA ALA A 550 17.93 -47.94 -9.17
C ALA A 550 18.11 -47.83 -7.65
N ASN A 551 17.15 -48.41 -6.93
CA ASN A 551 17.21 -49.03 -5.61
C ASN A 551 18.18 -48.48 -4.54
N SER A 552 17.58 -48.15 -3.39
CA SER A 552 18.00 -48.76 -2.12
C SER A 552 16.77 -49.12 -1.29
N VAL A 553 16.50 -50.41 -1.14
CA VAL A 553 15.43 -50.98 -0.31
C VAL A 553 15.98 -51.24 1.10
N TYR A 554 15.17 -51.00 2.12
CA TYR A 554 15.27 -51.75 3.38
C TYR A 554 13.88 -52.32 3.73
N LEU A 555 13.87 -53.58 4.15
CA LEU A 555 12.71 -54.40 4.47
C LEU A 555 12.71 -54.70 5.97
N GLU A 556 11.52 -54.74 6.58
CA GLU A 556 11.11 -55.59 7.72
C GLU A 556 9.60 -55.32 7.95
N THR A 557 8.71 -56.10 7.33
CA THR A 557 8.07 -57.34 7.82
C THR A 557 7.08 -57.18 8.98
N GLU A 558 5.79 -57.12 8.60
CA GLU A 558 4.60 -57.76 9.20
C GLU A 558 4.43 -57.85 10.73
N LYS A 559 3.25 -57.38 11.19
CA LYS A 559 2.24 -58.26 11.80
C LYS A 559 0.83 -57.64 11.78
N GLU A 560 -0.16 -58.47 11.49
CA GLU A 560 -1.58 -58.15 11.66
C GLU A 560 -2.01 -58.31 13.13
N GLU A 561 -2.94 -57.47 13.60
CA GLU A 561 -4.01 -57.91 14.49
C GLU A 561 -5.15 -56.86 14.53
N ALA A 562 -6.38 -57.31 14.77
CA ALA A 562 -7.59 -56.51 14.55
C ALA A 562 -8.40 -56.27 15.83
N ILE A 563 -8.87 -55.02 15.98
CA ILE A 563 -10.03 -54.57 16.78
C ILE A 563 -9.96 -54.81 18.31
N ALA A 564 -9.78 -53.72 19.06
CA ALA A 564 -10.50 -53.49 20.31
C ALA A 564 -10.77 -51.98 20.49
N ILE A 565 -12.01 -51.62 20.81
CA ILE A 565 -12.40 -50.23 21.10
C ILE A 565 -11.95 -49.89 22.51
N GLY A 566 -10.93 -49.03 22.63
CA GLY A 566 -10.38 -48.55 23.91
C GLY A 566 -9.86 -47.13 23.78
N GLN A 567 -9.99 -46.34 24.85
CA GLN A 567 -9.63 -44.92 24.88
C GLN A 567 -8.12 -44.73 24.58
N PHE A 568 -7.79 -44.16 23.43
CA PHE A 568 -6.42 -43.75 23.12
C PHE A 568 -6.19 -42.29 23.54
N GLU A 569 -5.40 -42.12 24.60
CA GLU A 569 -4.79 -40.83 24.92
C GLU A 569 -3.83 -40.39 23.80
N PHE A 570 -3.83 -39.09 23.49
CA PHE A 570 -2.97 -38.51 22.45
C PHE A 570 -1.48 -38.63 22.83
N ARG A 571 -0.77 -39.54 22.19
CA ARG A 571 0.70 -39.67 22.26
C ARG A 571 1.35 -39.32 20.92
N GLY A 572 1.25 -38.04 20.53
CA GLY A 572 1.76 -37.55 19.24
C GLY A 572 2.04 -36.04 19.12
N THR A 573 1.93 -35.25 20.19
CA THR A 573 2.06 -33.77 20.12
C THR A 573 3.12 -33.16 21.04
N LYS A 574 3.65 -33.88 22.04
CA LYS A 574 4.49 -33.29 23.10
C LYS A 574 5.90 -32.85 22.69
N ASP A 575 6.46 -33.41 21.62
CA ASP A 575 7.82 -33.04 21.16
C ASP A 575 7.80 -31.82 20.22
N ASN A 576 6.77 -31.71 19.36
CA ASN A 576 6.55 -30.51 18.54
C ASN A 576 6.11 -29.29 19.39
N GLU A 577 5.41 -29.51 20.51
CA GLU A 577 5.06 -28.44 21.45
C GLU A 577 6.29 -27.82 22.14
N LYS A 578 7.39 -28.56 22.32
CA LYS A 578 8.62 -27.99 22.91
C LYS A 578 9.39 -27.09 21.95
N GLU A 579 9.54 -27.47 20.68
CA GLU A 579 10.11 -26.56 19.68
C GLU A 579 9.21 -25.32 19.47
N ALA A 580 7.90 -25.51 19.36
CA ALA A 580 6.95 -24.40 19.21
C ALA A 580 6.90 -23.48 20.45
N ALA A 581 7.02 -24.02 21.67
CA ALA A 581 7.10 -23.21 22.89
C ALA A 581 8.42 -22.46 23.00
N SER A 582 9.54 -23.04 22.57
CA SER A 582 10.86 -22.37 22.56
C SER A 582 10.95 -21.19 21.58
N LEU A 583 10.03 -21.10 20.60
CA LEU A 583 9.93 -20.02 19.62
C LEU A 583 8.94 -18.91 20.01
N ASN A 584 8.19 -19.05 21.12
CA ASN A 584 7.12 -18.12 21.48
C ASN A 584 7.58 -16.85 22.23
N ASP A 585 8.86 -16.72 22.58
CA ASP A 585 9.43 -15.52 23.23
C ASP A 585 10.37 -14.72 22.29
N GLN A 586 10.35 -15.02 20.98
CA GLN A 586 11.13 -14.26 20.01
C GLN A 586 10.41 -12.98 19.58
N THR A 587 11.15 -11.87 19.71
CA THR A 587 10.74 -10.51 19.38
C THR A 587 10.15 -10.42 17.97
N ALA A 588 8.94 -9.88 17.84
CA ALA A 588 8.32 -9.66 16.53
C ALA A 588 9.11 -8.61 15.74
N THR A 589 9.97 -9.07 14.84
CA THR A 589 10.81 -8.25 13.96
C THR A 589 9.96 -7.27 13.15
N ILE A 590 10.21 -5.97 13.32
CA ILE A 590 9.55 -4.93 12.53
C ILE A 590 10.26 -4.83 11.19
N TYR A 591 9.74 -5.51 10.18
CA TYR A 591 10.22 -5.36 8.80
C TYR A 591 9.72 -4.06 8.18
N ASP A 592 10.61 -3.40 7.45
CA ASP A 592 10.29 -2.25 6.58
C ASP A 592 9.19 -2.61 5.57
N GLU A 593 8.46 -1.63 5.02
CA GLU A 593 7.40 -1.89 4.04
C GLU A 593 7.94 -2.53 2.75
N VAL A 594 9.20 -2.25 2.39
CA VAL A 594 9.86 -2.90 1.26
C VAL A 594 10.31 -4.33 1.58
N GLU A 595 10.80 -4.62 2.78
CA GLU A 595 11.13 -6.00 3.13
C GLU A 595 9.86 -6.82 3.43
N SER A 596 8.80 -6.19 3.93
CA SER A 596 7.43 -6.71 3.93
C SER A 596 6.99 -7.08 2.51
N LYS A 597 7.17 -6.19 1.53
CA LYS A 597 6.89 -6.45 0.10
C LYS A 597 7.83 -7.52 -0.49
N ARG A 598 9.08 -7.66 -0.01
CA ARG A 598 10.01 -8.73 -0.41
C ARG A 598 9.55 -10.10 0.10
N ILE A 599 9.20 -10.19 1.38
CA ILE A 599 8.69 -11.41 2.02
C ILE A 599 7.36 -11.80 1.38
N LEU A 600 6.46 -10.84 1.15
CA LEU A 600 5.24 -11.08 0.39
C LEU A 600 5.54 -11.62 -1.01
N ARG A 601 6.48 -11.03 -1.76
CA ARG A 601 6.88 -11.58 -3.07
C ARG A 601 7.45 -13.00 -2.97
N LYS A 602 8.19 -13.36 -1.91
CA LYS A 602 8.62 -14.76 -1.68
C LYS A 602 7.42 -15.69 -1.50
N VAL A 603 6.41 -15.29 -0.72
CA VAL A 603 5.17 -16.06 -0.54
C VAL A 603 4.36 -16.11 -1.83
N ASP A 604 4.18 -14.98 -2.51
CA ASP A 604 3.48 -14.85 -3.79
C ASP A 604 4.06 -15.81 -4.82
N MET A 605 5.39 -15.79 -5.03
CA MET A 605 6.11 -16.64 -5.98
C MET A 605 6.12 -18.13 -5.62
N ARG A 606 5.75 -18.51 -4.39
CA ARG A 606 5.71 -19.92 -3.95
C ARG A 606 4.30 -20.48 -3.89
N LEU A 607 3.36 -19.70 -3.35
CA LEU A 607 1.98 -20.12 -3.12
C LEU A 607 1.08 -19.86 -4.34
N LEU A 608 1.17 -18.68 -4.99
CA LEU A 608 0.25 -18.35 -6.08
C LEU A 608 0.50 -19.20 -7.33
N PRO A 609 1.73 -19.37 -7.87
CA PRO A 609 1.97 -20.29 -9.00
C PRO A 609 1.50 -21.72 -8.72
N CYS A 610 1.66 -22.21 -7.50
CA CYS A 610 1.21 -23.55 -7.11
C CYS A 610 -0.32 -23.66 -7.15
N LEU A 611 -1.04 -22.79 -6.42
CA LEU A 611 -2.50 -22.79 -6.41
C LEU A 611 -3.11 -22.50 -7.79
N THR A 612 -2.51 -21.58 -8.56
CA THR A 612 -2.91 -21.26 -9.94
C THR A 612 -2.69 -22.45 -10.88
N LEU A 613 -1.59 -23.20 -10.75
CA LEU A 613 -1.36 -24.42 -11.54
C LEU A 613 -2.39 -25.51 -11.20
N LEU A 614 -2.64 -25.77 -9.91
CA LEU A 614 -3.63 -26.76 -9.49
C LEU A 614 -5.06 -26.38 -9.93
N TYR A 615 -5.41 -25.09 -9.90
CA TYR A 615 -6.69 -24.61 -10.41
C TYR A 615 -6.78 -24.68 -11.95
N LEU A 616 -5.66 -24.46 -12.66
CA LEU A 616 -5.58 -24.70 -14.09
C LEU A 616 -5.84 -26.17 -14.41
N LEU A 617 -5.19 -27.12 -13.72
CA LEU A 617 -5.43 -28.56 -13.90
C LEU A 617 -6.90 -28.93 -13.64
N SER A 618 -7.48 -28.50 -12.52
CA SER A 618 -8.91 -28.66 -12.20
C SER A 618 -9.83 -28.13 -13.31
N PHE A 619 -9.49 -27.01 -13.96
CA PHE A 619 -10.26 -26.49 -15.09
C PHE A 619 -9.97 -27.17 -16.44
N LEU A 620 -8.77 -27.73 -16.66
CA LEU A 620 -8.50 -28.64 -17.79
C LEU A 620 -9.39 -29.88 -17.67
N ASP A 621 -9.40 -30.53 -16.51
CA ASP A 621 -10.21 -31.73 -16.23
C ASP A 621 -11.71 -31.49 -16.49
N ARG A 622 -12.21 -30.29 -16.16
CA ARG A 622 -13.58 -29.85 -16.50
C ARG A 622 -13.77 -29.64 -18.01
N GLY A 623 -12.84 -28.98 -18.69
CA GLY A 623 -12.88 -28.76 -20.15
C GLY A 623 -12.83 -30.06 -20.98
N ASN A 624 -12.12 -31.07 -20.48
CA ASN A 624 -11.81 -32.30 -21.20
C ASN A 624 -13.04 -33.09 -21.67
N MET A 625 -14.17 -33.01 -20.98
CA MET A 625 -15.40 -33.64 -21.48
C MET A 625 -15.85 -33.04 -22.83
N GLY A 626 -15.76 -31.71 -23.01
CA GLY A 626 -16.09 -31.06 -24.28
C GLY A 626 -15.16 -31.50 -25.41
N ASN A 627 -13.87 -31.66 -25.11
CA ASN A 627 -12.86 -32.06 -26.08
C ASN A 627 -12.99 -33.55 -26.46
N ALA A 628 -13.11 -34.41 -25.46
CA ALA A 628 -13.35 -35.84 -25.62
C ALA A 628 -14.61 -36.12 -26.45
N ARG A 629 -15.64 -35.28 -26.34
CA ARG A 629 -16.84 -35.35 -27.20
C ARG A 629 -16.49 -35.16 -28.69
N THR A 630 -15.70 -34.13 -29.01
CA THR A 630 -15.25 -33.88 -30.39
C THR A 630 -14.33 -34.98 -30.92
N LEU A 631 -13.61 -35.69 -30.03
CA LEU A 631 -12.75 -36.83 -30.34
C LEU A 631 -13.46 -38.19 -30.23
N GLY A 632 -14.79 -38.23 -30.33
CA GLY A 632 -15.54 -39.49 -30.51
C GLY A 632 -16.04 -40.19 -29.24
N MET A 633 -15.65 -39.76 -28.02
CA MET A 633 -16.00 -40.43 -26.75
C MET A 633 -17.50 -40.74 -26.61
N GLN A 634 -18.38 -39.84 -27.04
CA GLN A 634 -19.83 -40.06 -26.98
C GLN A 634 -20.28 -41.23 -27.87
N LYS A 635 -19.68 -41.39 -29.05
CA LYS A 635 -19.98 -42.47 -30.01
C LYS A 635 -19.41 -43.79 -29.52
N ASP A 636 -18.13 -43.81 -29.12
CA ASP A 636 -17.42 -45.00 -28.65
C ASP A 636 -18.10 -45.66 -27.43
N LEU A 637 -18.65 -44.85 -26.53
CA LEU A 637 -19.35 -45.30 -25.33
C LEU A 637 -20.86 -45.53 -25.55
N GLY A 638 -21.37 -45.34 -26.77
CA GLY A 638 -22.78 -45.54 -27.14
C GLY A 638 -23.78 -44.62 -26.43
N LEU A 639 -23.38 -43.38 -26.11
CA LEU A 639 -24.14 -42.50 -25.21
C LEU A 639 -25.18 -41.65 -25.95
N SER A 640 -26.44 -41.74 -25.53
CA SER A 640 -27.46 -40.77 -25.94
C SER A 640 -27.12 -39.36 -25.44
N GLY A 641 -27.67 -38.31 -26.08
CA GLY A 641 -27.45 -36.94 -25.63
C GLY A 641 -27.87 -36.70 -24.17
N THR A 642 -28.94 -37.36 -23.73
CA THR A 642 -29.38 -37.31 -22.33
C THR A 642 -28.40 -38.01 -21.39
N GLN A 643 -27.90 -39.20 -21.77
CA GLN A 643 -26.89 -39.92 -20.97
C GLN A 643 -25.59 -39.12 -20.84
N TRP A 644 -25.14 -38.48 -21.94
CA TRP A 644 -24.00 -37.57 -21.93
C TRP A 644 -24.20 -36.42 -20.93
N ASN A 645 -25.34 -35.73 -20.97
CA ASN A 645 -25.64 -34.63 -20.05
C ASN A 645 -25.74 -35.12 -18.59
N ILE A 646 -26.27 -36.31 -18.31
CA ILE A 646 -26.25 -36.90 -16.96
C ILE A 646 -24.81 -37.17 -16.48
N CYS A 647 -23.93 -37.69 -17.34
CA CYS A 647 -22.50 -37.85 -17.04
C CYS A 647 -21.79 -36.52 -16.78
N LEU A 648 -22.24 -35.41 -17.39
CA LEU A 648 -21.76 -34.07 -17.03
C LEU A 648 -22.29 -33.63 -15.65
N THR A 649 -23.58 -33.87 -15.39
CA THR A 649 -24.31 -33.42 -14.19
C THR A 649 -23.86 -34.12 -12.91
N ILE A 650 -23.63 -35.45 -12.96
CA ILE A 650 -23.38 -36.26 -11.77
C ILE A 650 -22.13 -35.85 -10.97
N PHE A 651 -21.19 -35.16 -11.60
CA PHE A 651 -20.02 -34.56 -10.97
C PHE A 651 -20.40 -33.51 -9.91
N PHE A 652 -21.42 -32.67 -10.17
CA PHE A 652 -21.71 -31.50 -9.34
C PHE A 652 -22.35 -31.85 -7.98
N PHE A 653 -23.08 -32.96 -7.88
CA PHE A 653 -23.70 -33.38 -6.62
C PHE A 653 -22.68 -33.71 -5.52
N PRO A 654 -21.73 -34.66 -5.69
CA PRO A 654 -20.70 -34.90 -4.69
C PRO A 654 -19.75 -33.70 -4.57
N TYR A 655 -19.45 -32.99 -5.66
CA TYR A 655 -18.61 -31.79 -5.61
C TYR A 655 -19.17 -30.75 -4.62
N CYS A 656 -20.41 -30.29 -4.81
CA CYS A 656 -21.02 -29.29 -3.93
C CYS A 656 -21.35 -29.83 -2.52
N ALA A 657 -21.67 -31.13 -2.38
CA ALA A 657 -21.97 -31.72 -1.08
C ALA A 657 -20.73 -31.88 -0.19
N PHE A 658 -19.57 -32.18 -0.76
CA PHE A 658 -18.33 -32.44 -0.02
C PHE A 658 -17.38 -31.23 0.08
N GLU A 659 -17.66 -30.10 -0.58
CA GLU A 659 -16.92 -28.83 -0.41
C GLU A 659 -16.83 -28.40 1.07
N ILE A 660 -17.96 -28.40 1.79
CA ILE A 660 -18.00 -28.00 3.21
C ILE A 660 -17.28 -29.03 4.12
N PRO A 661 -17.62 -30.34 4.09
CA PRO A 661 -16.89 -31.37 4.84
C PRO A 661 -15.38 -31.38 4.58
N SER A 662 -14.94 -31.28 3.32
CA SER A 662 -13.52 -31.31 2.97
C SER A 662 -12.75 -30.11 3.52
N ASN A 663 -13.40 -28.93 3.59
CA ASN A 663 -12.80 -27.75 4.21
C ASN A 663 -12.73 -27.86 5.76
N VAL A 664 -13.52 -28.75 6.38
CA VAL A 664 -13.33 -29.14 7.79
C VAL A 664 -12.11 -30.06 7.92
N VAL A 665 -11.94 -31.05 7.03
CA VAL A 665 -10.77 -31.95 7.03
C VAL A 665 -9.46 -31.17 6.84
N LEU A 666 -9.46 -30.10 6.04
CA LEU A 666 -8.32 -29.19 5.90
C LEU A 666 -7.87 -28.51 7.21
N LYS A 667 -8.74 -28.41 8.22
CA LYS A 667 -8.35 -27.94 9.56
C LYS A 667 -7.79 -29.04 10.46
N LEU A 668 -8.00 -30.31 10.11
CA LEU A 668 -7.53 -31.48 10.84
C LEU A 668 -6.20 -32.01 10.31
N LEU A 669 -5.91 -31.80 9.02
CA LEU A 669 -4.70 -32.28 8.34
C LEU A 669 -3.82 -31.12 7.83
N PRO A 670 -2.50 -31.31 7.70
CA PRO A 670 -1.62 -30.36 7.04
C PRO A 670 -2.08 -30.08 5.60
N ALA A 671 -2.06 -28.81 5.19
CA ALA A 671 -2.53 -28.37 3.89
C ALA A 671 -1.79 -29.03 2.71
N ASN A 672 -0.47 -29.24 2.83
CA ASN A 672 0.33 -29.92 1.81
C ASN A 672 -0.11 -31.38 1.64
N LEU A 673 -0.45 -32.07 2.74
CA LEU A 673 -0.93 -33.44 2.71
C LEU A 673 -2.35 -33.50 2.12
N TRP A 674 -3.29 -32.71 2.65
CA TRP A 674 -4.69 -32.79 2.22
C TRP A 674 -4.88 -32.36 0.76
N VAL A 675 -4.29 -31.23 0.35
CA VAL A 675 -4.37 -30.80 -1.06
C VAL A 675 -3.70 -31.81 -1.98
N SER A 676 -2.57 -32.42 -1.60
CA SER A 676 -1.93 -33.44 -2.43
C SER A 676 -2.74 -34.73 -2.54
N ILE A 677 -3.40 -35.17 -1.46
CA ILE A 677 -4.34 -36.29 -1.49
C ILE A 677 -5.48 -36.00 -2.48
N LEU A 678 -6.08 -34.81 -2.42
CA LEU A 678 -7.13 -34.41 -3.37
C LEU A 678 -6.61 -34.46 -4.82
N VAL A 679 -5.47 -33.80 -5.12
CA VAL A 679 -4.88 -33.74 -6.47
C VAL A 679 -4.51 -35.14 -6.99
N PHE A 680 -3.87 -35.95 -6.16
CA PHE A 680 -3.48 -37.32 -6.50
C PHE A 680 -4.72 -38.19 -6.78
N CYS A 681 -5.72 -38.14 -5.91
CA CYS A 681 -6.95 -38.92 -6.07
C CYS A 681 -7.75 -38.48 -7.30
N TRP A 682 -7.93 -37.17 -7.54
CA TRP A 682 -8.70 -36.70 -8.69
C TRP A 682 -7.96 -36.95 -10.01
N GLY A 683 -6.64 -36.76 -10.05
CA GLY A 683 -5.80 -37.14 -11.20
C GLY A 683 -5.83 -38.64 -11.47
N THR A 684 -5.88 -39.47 -10.43
CA THR A 684 -6.05 -40.93 -10.55
C THR A 684 -7.44 -41.26 -11.12
N CYS A 685 -8.50 -40.62 -10.63
CA CYS A 685 -9.85 -40.76 -11.19
C CYS A 685 -9.91 -40.36 -12.67
N MET A 686 -9.25 -39.27 -13.08
CA MET A 686 -9.12 -38.86 -14.49
C MET A 686 -8.38 -39.89 -15.33
N THR A 687 -7.22 -40.36 -14.83
CA THR A 687 -6.41 -41.37 -15.51
C THR A 687 -7.22 -42.65 -15.75
N LEU A 688 -7.91 -43.15 -14.71
CA LEU A 688 -8.76 -44.33 -14.78
C LEU A 688 -10.02 -44.12 -15.65
N MET A 689 -10.48 -42.88 -15.83
CA MET A 689 -11.62 -42.58 -16.71
C MET A 689 -11.32 -42.91 -18.19
N SER A 690 -10.05 -42.90 -18.61
CA SER A 690 -9.63 -43.36 -19.94
C SER A 690 -9.93 -44.85 -20.23
N LEU A 691 -10.06 -45.66 -19.17
CA LEU A 691 -10.32 -47.10 -19.25
C LEU A 691 -11.82 -47.42 -19.37
N VAL A 692 -12.70 -46.43 -19.24
CA VAL A 692 -14.15 -46.61 -19.31
C VAL A 692 -14.58 -47.09 -20.70
N THR A 693 -15.52 -48.05 -20.72
CA THR A 693 -16.08 -48.66 -21.94
C THR A 693 -17.59 -48.51 -22.07
N ASN A 694 -18.28 -47.92 -21.07
CA ASN A 694 -19.73 -47.82 -21.06
C ASN A 694 -20.24 -46.67 -20.15
N TYR A 695 -21.52 -46.32 -20.31
CA TYR A 695 -22.24 -45.31 -19.53
C TYR A 695 -22.08 -45.44 -18.00
N ARG A 696 -22.20 -46.66 -17.44
CA ARG A 696 -22.15 -46.87 -15.98
C ARG A 696 -20.76 -46.59 -15.44
N GLY A 697 -19.71 -47.05 -16.14
CA GLY A 697 -18.33 -46.72 -15.79
C GLY A 697 -18.06 -45.22 -15.81
N LEU A 698 -18.61 -44.48 -16.79
CA LEU A 698 -18.45 -43.04 -16.87
C LEU A 698 -19.16 -42.31 -15.71
N LEU A 699 -20.37 -42.73 -15.34
CA LEU A 699 -21.08 -42.17 -14.18
C LEU A 699 -20.28 -42.36 -12.88
N VAL A 700 -19.77 -43.57 -12.63
CA VAL A 700 -18.99 -43.90 -11.43
C VAL A 700 -17.69 -43.05 -11.40
N ALA A 701 -16.95 -43.00 -12.51
CA ALA A 701 -15.73 -42.19 -12.61
C ALA A 701 -16.01 -40.69 -12.39
N ARG A 702 -17.10 -40.14 -12.95
CA ARG A 702 -17.49 -38.72 -12.79
C ARG A 702 -17.99 -38.40 -11.38
N PHE A 703 -18.66 -39.34 -10.70
CA PHE A 703 -19.06 -39.20 -9.30
C PHE A 703 -17.83 -39.15 -8.38
N PHE A 704 -16.90 -40.11 -8.51
CA PHE A 704 -15.68 -40.11 -7.70
C PHE A 704 -14.78 -38.92 -8.01
N LEU A 705 -14.67 -38.49 -9.27
CA LEU A 705 -13.97 -37.25 -9.63
C LEU A 705 -14.54 -36.06 -8.85
N GLY A 706 -15.86 -35.85 -8.87
CA GLY A 706 -16.52 -34.77 -8.14
C GLY A 706 -16.29 -34.84 -6.62
N PHE A 707 -16.33 -36.05 -6.04
CA PHE A 707 -15.98 -36.27 -4.63
C PHE A 707 -14.52 -35.90 -4.31
N THR A 708 -13.57 -36.31 -5.16
CA THR A 708 -12.13 -36.05 -4.95
C THR A 708 -11.72 -34.60 -5.24
N GLU A 709 -12.41 -33.90 -6.14
CA GLU A 709 -12.11 -32.52 -6.51
C GLU A 709 -12.79 -31.49 -5.58
N ALA A 710 -13.88 -31.87 -4.91
CA ALA A 710 -14.69 -31.04 -4.01
C ALA A 710 -13.87 -30.20 -3.03
N GLY A 711 -12.79 -30.77 -2.48
CA GLY A 711 -11.98 -30.07 -1.49
C GLY A 711 -11.12 -28.93 -2.01
N PHE A 712 -10.74 -28.94 -3.29
CA PHE A 712 -9.61 -28.12 -3.75
C PHE A 712 -9.91 -26.63 -3.73
N PHE A 713 -11.06 -26.23 -4.28
CA PHE A 713 -11.41 -24.82 -4.43
C PHE A 713 -11.67 -24.09 -3.09
N PRO A 714 -12.46 -24.63 -2.14
CA PRO A 714 -12.55 -24.05 -0.80
C PRO A 714 -11.21 -24.11 -0.06
N ALA A 715 -10.39 -25.16 -0.26
CA ALA A 715 -9.07 -25.23 0.34
C ALA A 715 -8.11 -24.15 -0.18
N ALA A 716 -8.03 -23.93 -1.48
CA ALA A 716 -7.18 -22.92 -2.09
C ALA A 716 -7.56 -21.51 -1.64
N THR A 717 -8.86 -21.20 -1.63
CA THR A 717 -9.38 -19.90 -1.17
C THR A 717 -9.17 -19.70 0.33
N TYR A 718 -9.35 -20.73 1.16
CA TYR A 718 -9.02 -20.71 2.58
C TYR A 718 -7.52 -20.50 2.82
N LEU A 719 -6.65 -21.21 2.10
CA LEU A 719 -5.19 -21.05 2.23
C LEU A 719 -4.76 -19.62 1.92
N LEU A 720 -5.36 -18.94 0.93
CA LEU A 720 -5.08 -17.52 0.70
C LEU A 720 -5.42 -16.65 1.93
N THR A 721 -6.45 -16.97 2.72
CA THR A 721 -6.73 -16.29 4.01
C THR A 721 -5.67 -16.55 5.08
N CYS A 722 -5.00 -17.72 5.04
CA CYS A 722 -3.98 -18.11 6.02
C CYS A 722 -2.62 -17.44 5.77
N TRP A 723 -2.37 -16.93 4.57
CA TRP A 723 -1.08 -16.37 4.16
C TRP A 723 -1.10 -14.86 3.88
N TYR A 724 -2.27 -14.26 3.61
CA TYR A 724 -2.40 -12.84 3.22
C TYR A 724 -3.40 -12.06 4.09
N ARG A 725 -3.19 -10.73 4.15
CA ARG A 725 -4.09 -9.80 4.84
C ARG A 725 -5.38 -9.58 4.05
N ARG A 726 -6.46 -9.16 4.71
CA ARG A 726 -7.78 -8.93 4.11
C ARG A 726 -7.71 -7.96 2.94
N ALA A 727 -6.99 -6.86 3.09
CA ALA A 727 -6.78 -5.84 2.04
C ALA A 727 -5.89 -6.32 0.87
N GLU A 728 -5.25 -7.49 0.99
CA GLU A 728 -4.28 -8.01 0.02
C GLU A 728 -4.75 -9.27 -0.71
N MET A 729 -5.83 -9.89 -0.24
CA MET A 729 -6.41 -11.09 -0.82
C MET A 729 -6.96 -10.84 -2.23
N GLN A 730 -7.55 -9.67 -2.49
CA GLN A 730 -8.36 -9.47 -3.70
C GLN A 730 -7.55 -9.63 -5.00
N GLY A 731 -6.46 -8.87 -5.18
CA GLY A 731 -5.62 -9.00 -6.37
C GLY A 731 -5.00 -10.40 -6.54
N ARG A 732 -4.81 -11.13 -5.44
CA ARG A 732 -4.27 -12.51 -5.44
C ARG A 732 -5.31 -13.54 -5.82
N LEU A 733 -6.56 -13.37 -5.37
CA LEU A 733 -7.70 -14.11 -5.86
C LEU A 733 -7.88 -13.88 -7.36
N SER A 734 -7.76 -12.64 -7.87
CA SER A 734 -7.83 -12.38 -9.32
C SER A 734 -6.76 -13.13 -10.12
N VAL A 735 -5.52 -13.21 -9.63
CA VAL A 735 -4.45 -14.02 -10.25
C VAL A 735 -4.79 -15.52 -10.19
N PHE A 736 -5.26 -16.03 -9.06
CA PHE A 736 -5.71 -17.41 -8.91
C PHE A 736 -6.86 -17.76 -9.88
N PHE A 737 -7.91 -16.95 -9.93
CA PHE A 737 -9.06 -17.16 -10.82
C PHE A 737 -8.72 -17.06 -12.31
N SER A 738 -7.69 -16.29 -12.69
CA SER A 738 -7.26 -16.18 -14.09
C SER A 738 -6.85 -17.52 -14.71
N ALA A 739 -6.44 -18.51 -13.88
CA ALA A 739 -6.16 -19.86 -14.35
C ALA A 739 -7.37 -20.55 -15.00
N GLY A 740 -8.61 -20.22 -14.62
CA GLY A 740 -9.81 -20.78 -15.26
C GLY A 740 -10.00 -20.33 -16.72
N SER A 741 -9.54 -19.11 -17.06
CA SER A 741 -9.51 -18.64 -18.46
C SER A 741 -8.30 -19.21 -19.20
N MET A 742 -7.14 -19.30 -18.54
CA MET A 742 -5.94 -19.92 -19.11
C MET A 742 -6.17 -21.40 -19.45
N ALA A 743 -6.82 -22.16 -18.57
CA ALA A 743 -7.13 -23.57 -18.77
C ALA A 743 -7.89 -23.81 -20.07
N GLY A 744 -8.90 -23.00 -20.42
CA GLY A 744 -9.57 -23.12 -21.71
C GLY A 744 -8.61 -23.00 -22.90
N ALA A 745 -7.68 -22.04 -22.86
CA ALA A 745 -6.67 -21.84 -23.90
C ALA A 745 -5.65 -22.99 -23.98
N PHE A 746 -5.21 -23.55 -22.85
CA PHE A 746 -4.30 -24.70 -22.82
C PHE A 746 -5.00 -26.01 -23.19
N SER A 747 -6.24 -26.22 -22.78
CA SER A 747 -7.03 -27.44 -23.04
C SER A 747 -7.25 -27.65 -24.54
N GLY A 748 -7.65 -26.60 -25.28
CA GLY A 748 -7.78 -26.68 -26.74
C GLY A 748 -6.45 -26.97 -27.45
N LEU A 749 -5.33 -26.41 -26.95
CA LEU A 749 -4.00 -26.66 -27.52
C LEU A 749 -3.51 -28.09 -27.26
N LEU A 750 -3.71 -28.60 -26.03
CA LEU A 750 -3.38 -29.97 -25.67
C LEU A 750 -4.25 -30.97 -26.43
N ALA A 751 -5.56 -30.75 -26.51
CA ALA A 751 -6.47 -31.57 -27.29
C ALA A 751 -6.09 -31.62 -28.79
N TYR A 752 -5.67 -30.49 -29.38
CA TYR A 752 -5.15 -30.45 -30.75
C TYR A 752 -3.89 -31.30 -30.92
N GLY A 753 -2.92 -31.20 -30.00
CA GLY A 753 -1.68 -31.98 -30.06
C GLY A 753 -1.90 -33.47 -29.83
N ILE A 754 -2.72 -33.82 -28.83
CA ILE A 754 -3.01 -35.21 -28.44
C ILE A 754 -3.92 -35.91 -29.48
N ASN A 755 -4.71 -35.18 -30.26
CA ASN A 755 -5.49 -35.75 -31.37
C ASN A 755 -4.62 -36.51 -32.40
N TYR A 756 -3.34 -36.14 -32.57
CA TYR A 756 -2.41 -36.89 -33.42
C TYR A 756 -1.99 -38.27 -32.86
N MET A 757 -2.42 -38.60 -31.64
CA MET A 757 -2.21 -39.92 -31.02
C MET A 757 -3.40 -40.87 -31.21
N ASP A 758 -4.44 -40.47 -31.96
CA ASP A 758 -5.56 -41.35 -32.28
C ASP A 758 -5.08 -42.62 -33.00
N GLY A 759 -5.55 -43.79 -32.54
CA GLY A 759 -5.13 -45.10 -33.03
C GLY A 759 -3.79 -45.61 -32.47
N ILE A 760 -2.97 -44.78 -31.81
CA ILE A 760 -1.73 -45.24 -31.15
C ILE A 760 -2.11 -46.20 -30.01
N ALA A 761 -1.41 -47.33 -29.94
CA ALA A 761 -1.67 -48.44 -29.01
C ALA A 761 -3.12 -48.98 -29.06
N ASN A 762 -3.83 -48.82 -30.18
CA ASN A 762 -5.25 -49.16 -30.34
C ASN A 762 -6.18 -48.41 -29.35
N LEU A 763 -5.82 -47.17 -29.00
CA LEU A 763 -6.61 -46.27 -28.16
C LEU A 763 -7.10 -45.06 -28.97
N ALA A 764 -8.35 -44.69 -28.77
CA ALA A 764 -8.94 -43.48 -29.34
C ALA A 764 -8.35 -42.20 -28.70
N GLY A 765 -8.26 -41.11 -29.46
CA GLY A 765 -7.63 -39.85 -29.03
C GLY A 765 -8.18 -39.27 -27.72
N TRP A 766 -9.47 -39.44 -27.43
CA TRP A 766 -10.06 -39.00 -26.16
C TRP A 766 -9.51 -39.75 -24.94
N LYS A 767 -9.11 -41.02 -25.08
CA LYS A 767 -8.47 -41.79 -24.00
C LYS A 767 -7.10 -41.24 -23.68
N TRP A 768 -6.35 -40.85 -24.71
CA TRP A 768 -5.05 -40.19 -24.54
C TRP A 768 -5.16 -38.85 -23.81
N ILE A 769 -6.20 -38.03 -24.08
CA ILE A 769 -6.43 -36.78 -23.31
C ILE A 769 -6.61 -37.10 -21.82
N LEU A 770 -7.60 -37.93 -21.47
CA LEU A 770 -7.90 -38.24 -20.06
C LEU A 770 -6.72 -38.93 -19.33
N MET A 771 -5.99 -39.79 -20.04
CA MET A 771 -4.83 -40.51 -19.48
C MET A 771 -3.62 -39.60 -19.31
N LEU A 772 -3.24 -38.79 -20.30
CA LEU A 772 -2.06 -37.94 -20.21
C LEU A 772 -2.26 -36.78 -19.24
N GLU A 773 -3.41 -36.10 -19.31
CA GLU A 773 -3.71 -35.00 -18.38
C GLU A 773 -3.93 -35.54 -16.96
N GLY A 774 -4.60 -36.69 -16.80
CA GLY A 774 -4.69 -37.41 -15.53
C GLY A 774 -3.32 -37.76 -14.93
N LEU A 775 -2.39 -38.32 -15.73
CA LEU A 775 -1.04 -38.67 -15.27
C LEU A 775 -0.20 -37.45 -14.92
N VAL A 776 -0.32 -36.35 -15.68
CA VAL A 776 0.32 -35.06 -15.33
C VAL A 776 -0.25 -34.54 -14.01
N THR A 777 -1.57 -34.61 -13.81
CA THR A 777 -2.22 -34.23 -12.55
C THR A 777 -1.79 -35.12 -11.39
N VAL A 778 -1.64 -36.44 -11.57
CA VAL A 778 -1.07 -37.35 -10.55
C VAL A 778 0.37 -36.94 -10.20
N ALA A 779 1.22 -36.71 -11.20
CA ALA A 779 2.60 -36.30 -10.98
C ALA A 779 2.71 -34.93 -10.27
N VAL A 780 1.87 -33.96 -10.66
CA VAL A 780 1.78 -32.65 -10.00
C VAL A 780 1.20 -32.78 -8.59
N GLY A 781 0.25 -33.68 -8.35
CA GLY A 781 -0.30 -33.99 -7.02
C GLY A 781 0.74 -34.62 -6.08
N THR A 782 1.53 -35.57 -6.58
CA THR A 782 2.67 -36.12 -5.83
C THR A 782 3.73 -35.05 -5.57
N ALA A 783 4.02 -34.18 -6.54
CA ALA A 783 4.96 -33.07 -6.38
C ALA A 783 4.44 -31.99 -5.40
N CYS A 784 3.13 -31.74 -5.38
CA CYS A 784 2.45 -30.76 -4.53
C CYS A 784 2.81 -30.98 -3.05
N PHE A 785 2.96 -32.23 -2.62
CA PHE A 785 3.32 -32.59 -1.25
C PHE A 785 4.65 -31.96 -0.80
N PHE A 786 5.62 -31.84 -1.73
CA PHE A 786 6.94 -31.26 -1.47
C PHE A 786 6.99 -29.74 -1.67
N PHE A 787 6.13 -29.18 -2.52
CA PHE A 787 6.21 -27.77 -2.94
C PHE A 787 5.17 -26.84 -2.32
N LEU A 788 3.96 -27.32 -2.00
CA LEU A 788 2.91 -26.52 -1.38
C LEU A 788 3.25 -26.23 0.09
N PRO A 789 3.31 -24.95 0.52
CA PRO A 789 3.67 -24.64 1.88
C PRO A 789 2.47 -24.76 2.83
N ASN A 790 2.68 -25.44 3.96
CA ASN A 790 1.62 -25.80 4.91
C ASN A 790 0.94 -24.59 5.58
N SER A 791 1.73 -23.81 6.32
CA SER A 791 1.27 -22.62 7.03
C SER A 791 2.44 -21.65 7.19
N PRO A 792 2.19 -20.36 7.47
CA PRO A 792 3.26 -19.43 7.84
C PRO A 792 4.17 -20.01 8.93
N ALA A 793 3.59 -20.59 9.99
CA ALA A 793 4.31 -21.18 11.12
C ALA A 793 5.24 -22.36 10.78
N THR A 794 5.01 -23.05 9.66
CA THR A 794 5.79 -24.22 9.23
C THR A 794 6.59 -23.96 7.94
N ALA A 795 6.62 -22.71 7.47
CA ALA A 795 7.19 -22.29 6.19
C ALA A 795 8.71 -22.47 6.11
N LYS A 796 9.20 -23.64 5.67
CA LYS A 796 10.64 -23.96 5.54
C LYS A 796 11.42 -23.04 4.56
N PHE A 797 10.73 -22.32 3.68
CA PHE A 797 11.33 -21.41 2.69
C PHE A 797 11.47 -19.95 3.19
N LEU A 798 10.93 -19.63 4.37
CA LEU A 798 11.11 -18.35 5.05
C LEU A 798 12.12 -18.55 6.20
N THR A 799 12.96 -17.55 6.48
CA THR A 799 13.79 -17.58 7.70
C THR A 799 12.90 -17.56 8.94
N PRO A 800 13.40 -17.99 10.13
CA PRO A 800 12.64 -17.90 11.37
C PRO A 800 12.10 -16.48 11.64
N GLU A 801 12.88 -15.45 11.31
CA GLU A 801 12.49 -14.04 11.44
C GLU A 801 11.39 -13.66 10.43
N GLU A 802 11.55 -14.02 9.14
CA GLU A 802 10.57 -13.73 8.09
C GLU A 802 9.22 -14.41 8.39
N ARG A 803 9.28 -15.61 8.99
CA ARG A 803 8.14 -16.36 9.50
C ARG A 803 7.48 -15.66 10.69
N ALA A 804 8.25 -15.27 11.71
CA ALA A 804 7.74 -14.60 12.91
C ALA A 804 7.01 -13.29 12.53
N PHE A 805 7.57 -12.54 11.59
CA PHE A 805 6.92 -11.37 11.01
C PHE A 805 5.64 -11.70 10.25
N LEU A 806 5.64 -12.69 9.35
CA LEU A 806 4.43 -13.00 8.57
C LEU A 806 3.27 -13.37 9.51
N ILE A 807 3.54 -14.14 10.56
CA ILE A 807 2.59 -14.50 11.61
C ILE A 807 2.15 -13.26 12.41
N GLY A 808 3.08 -12.45 12.89
CA GLY A 808 2.77 -11.22 13.66
C GLY A 808 1.92 -10.23 12.86
N ARG A 809 2.18 -10.13 11.56
CA ARG A 809 1.46 -9.28 10.62
C ARG A 809 0.05 -9.79 10.33
N LEU A 810 -0.14 -11.10 10.16
CA LEU A 810 -1.47 -11.72 10.03
C LEU A 810 -2.28 -11.62 11.34
N LYS A 811 -1.62 -11.65 12.50
CA LYS A 811 -2.24 -11.35 13.81
C LYS A 811 -2.68 -9.88 13.92
N SER A 812 -1.94 -8.93 13.35
CA SER A 812 -2.27 -7.50 13.43
C SER A 812 -3.38 -7.03 12.49
N ASP A 813 -3.59 -7.70 11.36
CA ASP A 813 -4.60 -7.32 10.35
C ASP A 813 -6.04 -7.69 10.74
N ASN A 814 -6.20 -8.68 11.62
CA ASN A 814 -7.52 -9.05 12.15
C ASN A 814 -7.94 -8.16 13.34
N GLY A 815 -7.51 -6.90 13.33
CA GLY A 815 -7.63 -5.92 14.42
C GLY A 815 -9.07 -5.55 14.80
N GLY A 816 -9.62 -6.33 15.72
CA GLY A 816 -10.66 -5.92 16.67
C GLY A 816 -10.45 -6.72 17.96
N THR A 817 -10.99 -6.27 19.10
CA THR A 817 -10.84 -6.93 20.43
C THR A 817 -11.47 -8.33 20.55
N SER A 818 -11.83 -8.97 19.44
CA SER A 818 -12.25 -10.38 19.34
C SER A 818 -12.08 -10.85 17.88
N GLY A 819 -10.87 -10.67 17.35
CA GLY A 819 -10.50 -10.98 15.98
C GLY A 819 -9.30 -11.92 15.89
N LYS A 820 -9.25 -12.96 16.71
CA LYS A 820 -8.30 -14.04 16.43
C LYS A 820 -8.84 -14.85 15.25
N VAL A 821 -8.08 -14.99 14.17
CA VAL A 821 -8.11 -16.27 13.43
C VAL A 821 -7.23 -17.23 14.20
N ASP A 822 -7.66 -17.57 15.43
CA ASP A 822 -7.21 -18.80 16.05
C ASP A 822 -7.83 -19.90 15.21
N THR A 823 -7.01 -20.80 14.68
CA THR A 823 -7.48 -22.12 14.22
C THR A 823 -8.21 -22.88 15.35
N ASN A 824 -8.07 -22.40 16.59
CA ASN A 824 -8.63 -22.91 17.83
C ASN A 824 -9.80 -22.08 18.39
N GLU A 825 -10.37 -21.10 17.67
CA GLU A 825 -11.64 -20.50 18.11
C GLU A 825 -12.74 -21.57 18.03
N PRO A 826 -13.44 -21.91 19.13
CA PRO A 826 -14.46 -22.95 19.09
C PRO A 826 -15.62 -22.49 18.20
N PHE A 827 -16.03 -23.36 17.28
CA PHE A 827 -17.13 -23.10 16.35
C PHE A 827 -18.42 -22.74 17.09
N GLN A 828 -18.98 -21.56 16.81
CA GLN A 828 -20.23 -21.09 17.40
C GLN A 828 -21.39 -21.22 16.41
N TRP A 829 -22.45 -21.91 16.83
CA TRP A 829 -23.66 -22.14 16.03
C TRP A 829 -24.36 -20.83 15.60
N LYS A 830 -24.21 -19.75 16.38
CA LYS A 830 -24.69 -18.39 16.06
C LYS A 830 -24.24 -17.95 14.66
N TYR A 831 -22.93 -18.00 14.37
CA TYR A 831 -22.39 -17.56 13.07
C TYR A 831 -22.81 -18.43 11.89
N MET A 832 -23.08 -19.73 12.11
CA MET A 832 -23.65 -20.61 11.10
C MET A 832 -25.09 -20.19 10.76
N LYS A 833 -25.91 -19.95 11.79
CA LYS A 833 -27.28 -19.45 11.63
C LYS A 833 -27.30 -18.09 10.94
N ASP A 834 -26.45 -17.16 11.36
CA ASP A 834 -26.37 -15.80 10.80
C ASP A 834 -25.92 -15.78 9.33
N ALA A 835 -25.12 -16.75 8.89
CA ALA A 835 -24.78 -16.92 7.47
C ALA A 835 -25.94 -17.56 6.69
N LEU A 836 -26.57 -18.61 7.23
CA LEU A 836 -27.69 -19.30 6.58
C LEU A 836 -28.95 -18.44 6.43
N THR A 837 -29.13 -17.40 7.25
CA THR A 837 -30.25 -16.45 7.15
C THR A 837 -29.94 -15.16 6.39
N ASP A 838 -28.70 -14.96 5.92
CA ASP A 838 -28.33 -13.71 5.26
C ASP A 838 -28.80 -13.66 3.80
N TRP A 839 -29.89 -12.92 3.58
CA TRP A 839 -30.48 -12.71 2.25
C TRP A 839 -29.46 -12.20 1.19
N LYS A 840 -28.41 -11.47 1.60
CA LYS A 840 -27.39 -10.96 0.67
C LYS A 840 -26.65 -12.09 -0.03
N ILE A 841 -26.39 -13.20 0.68
CA ILE A 841 -25.68 -14.36 0.15
C ILE A 841 -26.52 -15.03 -0.93
N TYR A 842 -27.83 -15.20 -0.71
CA TYR A 842 -28.72 -15.81 -1.69
C TYR A 842 -28.91 -14.95 -2.95
N ILE A 843 -28.98 -13.61 -2.82
CA ILE A 843 -28.94 -12.72 -4.00
C ILE A 843 -27.59 -12.83 -4.73
N SER A 844 -26.48 -12.98 -3.99
CA SER A 844 -25.17 -13.23 -4.59
C SER A 844 -25.07 -14.60 -5.28
N VAL A 845 -25.76 -15.62 -4.79
CA VAL A 845 -25.92 -16.94 -5.45
C VAL A 845 -26.70 -16.80 -6.76
N MET A 846 -27.77 -15.98 -6.82
CA MET A 846 -28.47 -15.72 -8.08
C MET A 846 -27.55 -15.08 -9.13
N ILE A 847 -26.70 -14.14 -8.71
CA ILE A 847 -25.69 -13.53 -9.59
C ILE A 847 -24.64 -14.58 -10.02
N TYR A 848 -24.20 -15.43 -9.08
CA TYR A 848 -23.27 -16.53 -9.36
C TYR A 848 -23.86 -17.50 -10.40
N TRP A 849 -25.13 -17.88 -10.28
CA TRP A 849 -25.81 -18.77 -11.23
C TRP A 849 -25.86 -18.20 -12.66
N GLY A 850 -26.05 -16.89 -12.82
CA GLY A 850 -25.98 -16.25 -14.14
C GLY A 850 -24.62 -16.43 -14.83
N ASN A 851 -23.52 -16.47 -14.06
CA ASN A 851 -22.22 -16.89 -14.56
C ASN A 851 -22.12 -18.41 -14.71
N ALA A 852 -22.38 -19.20 -13.66
CA ALA A 852 -22.01 -20.61 -13.60
C ALA A 852 -22.78 -21.45 -14.64
N ILE A 853 -24.11 -21.29 -14.70
CA ILE A 853 -24.98 -22.00 -15.65
C ILE A 853 -24.48 -21.75 -17.08
N SER A 854 -24.27 -20.47 -17.41
CA SER A 854 -23.82 -20.02 -18.73
C SER A 854 -22.39 -20.46 -19.04
N THR A 855 -21.47 -20.42 -18.06
CA THR A 855 -20.04 -20.72 -18.25
C THR A 855 -19.80 -22.21 -18.42
N TYR A 856 -20.43 -23.06 -17.60
CA TYR A 856 -20.32 -24.51 -17.80
C TYR A 856 -20.95 -24.95 -19.12
N GLY A 857 -22.14 -24.44 -19.45
CA GLY A 857 -22.76 -24.70 -20.74
C GLY A 857 -21.88 -24.25 -21.92
N PHE A 858 -21.28 -23.06 -21.84
CA PHE A 858 -20.36 -22.52 -22.84
C PHE A 858 -19.09 -23.38 -22.98
N ILE A 859 -18.40 -23.73 -21.89
CA ILE A 859 -17.16 -24.55 -21.95
C ILE A 859 -17.43 -25.93 -22.58
N TYR A 860 -18.50 -26.62 -22.19
CA TYR A 860 -18.80 -27.95 -22.72
C TYR A 860 -19.23 -27.95 -24.20
N THR A 861 -19.70 -26.82 -24.73
CA THR A 861 -20.24 -26.74 -26.10
C THR A 861 -19.40 -25.94 -27.07
N LEU A 862 -18.53 -25.03 -26.62
CA LEU A 862 -17.70 -24.19 -27.49
C LEU A 862 -16.96 -24.97 -28.59
N PRO A 863 -16.27 -26.11 -28.32
CA PRO A 863 -15.63 -26.87 -29.39
C PRO A 863 -16.62 -27.51 -30.37
N SER A 864 -17.81 -27.89 -29.89
CA SER A 864 -18.87 -28.48 -30.74
C SER A 864 -19.46 -27.41 -31.67
N VAL A 865 -19.81 -26.24 -31.13
CA VAL A 865 -20.33 -25.10 -31.90
C VAL A 865 -19.34 -24.68 -32.99
N ILE A 866 -18.03 -24.60 -32.68
CA ILE A 866 -17.03 -24.25 -33.69
C ILE A 866 -16.88 -25.37 -34.74
N THR A 867 -16.95 -26.65 -34.35
CA THR A 867 -16.94 -27.77 -35.32
C THR A 867 -18.14 -27.70 -36.28
N GLU A 868 -19.31 -27.34 -35.76
CA GLU A 868 -20.55 -27.16 -36.54
C GLU A 868 -20.51 -25.96 -37.51
N LEU A 869 -19.55 -25.04 -37.38
CA LEU A 869 -19.27 -23.99 -38.38
C LEU A 869 -18.48 -24.52 -39.60
N GLY A 870 -18.19 -25.82 -39.68
CA GLY A 870 -17.49 -26.47 -40.79
C GLY A 870 -15.98 -26.64 -40.58
N TYR A 871 -15.46 -26.36 -39.39
CA TYR A 871 -14.06 -26.65 -39.05
C TYR A 871 -13.89 -28.12 -38.63
N SER A 872 -12.75 -28.72 -38.96
CA SER A 872 -12.38 -30.04 -38.40
C SER A 872 -12.27 -29.97 -36.88
N ALA A 873 -12.52 -31.09 -36.16
CA ALA A 873 -12.44 -31.14 -34.70
C ALA A 873 -11.11 -30.56 -34.16
N ALA A 874 -9.99 -30.90 -34.80
CA ALA A 874 -8.67 -30.36 -34.46
C ALA A 874 -8.59 -28.82 -34.65
N ASN A 875 -9.05 -28.28 -35.78
CA ASN A 875 -9.03 -26.84 -36.02
C ASN A 875 -10.03 -26.10 -35.11
N ALA A 876 -11.17 -26.71 -34.78
CA ALA A 876 -12.13 -26.16 -33.83
C ALA A 876 -11.52 -25.99 -32.44
N GLN A 877 -10.69 -26.94 -31.99
CA GLN A 877 -9.95 -26.83 -30.74
C GLN A 877 -8.97 -25.66 -30.74
N LEU A 878 -8.19 -25.46 -31.81
CA LEU A 878 -7.30 -24.29 -31.96
C LEU A 878 -8.08 -22.97 -31.94
N LEU A 879 -9.27 -22.93 -32.54
CA LEU A 879 -10.13 -21.75 -32.57
C LEU A 879 -10.79 -21.43 -31.22
N THR A 880 -10.77 -22.32 -30.23
CA THR A 880 -11.14 -21.95 -28.86
C THR A 880 -10.09 -21.04 -28.20
N ILE A 881 -8.81 -21.16 -28.57
CA ILE A 881 -7.69 -20.50 -27.90
C ILE A 881 -7.82 -18.97 -27.94
N PRO A 882 -8.08 -18.31 -29.09
CA PRO A 882 -8.27 -16.86 -29.13
C PRO A 882 -9.44 -16.36 -28.27
N VAL A 883 -10.54 -17.13 -28.20
CA VAL A 883 -11.73 -16.80 -27.38
C VAL A 883 -11.36 -16.75 -25.91
N TYR A 884 -10.62 -17.76 -25.42
CA TYR A 884 -10.17 -17.82 -24.03
C TYR A 884 -9.06 -16.81 -23.70
N VAL A 885 -8.14 -16.54 -24.63
CA VAL A 885 -7.11 -15.48 -24.46
C VAL A 885 -7.74 -14.09 -24.40
N PHE A 886 -8.79 -13.82 -25.19
CA PHE A 886 -9.58 -12.61 -25.09
C PHE A 886 -10.30 -12.52 -23.74
N ALA A 887 -10.99 -13.59 -23.32
CA ALA A 887 -11.66 -13.64 -22.02
C ALA A 887 -10.70 -13.40 -20.85
N LEU A 888 -9.51 -14.01 -20.86
CA LEU A 888 -8.43 -13.77 -19.89
C LEU A 888 -8.02 -12.28 -19.85
N SER A 889 -7.83 -11.68 -21.02
CA SER A 889 -7.43 -10.27 -21.16
C SER A 889 -8.50 -9.32 -20.61
N VAL A 890 -9.77 -9.59 -20.90
CA VAL A 890 -10.91 -8.82 -20.37
C VAL A 890 -11.03 -9.02 -18.85
N THR A 891 -10.90 -10.24 -18.33
CA THR A 891 -10.95 -10.53 -16.89
C THR A 891 -9.88 -9.80 -16.09
N ILE A 892 -8.62 -9.82 -16.54
CA ILE A 892 -7.53 -9.10 -15.88
C ILE A 892 -7.77 -7.59 -15.93
N THR A 893 -8.23 -7.06 -17.07
CA THR A 893 -8.54 -5.64 -17.24
C THR A 893 -9.70 -5.21 -16.34
N ALA A 894 -10.79 -5.98 -16.32
CA ALA A 894 -11.96 -5.72 -15.49
C ALA A 894 -11.64 -5.78 -13.99
N ALA A 895 -10.80 -6.72 -13.55
CA ALA A 895 -10.33 -6.78 -12.17
C ALA A 895 -9.54 -5.51 -11.79
N PHE A 896 -8.55 -5.12 -12.60
CA PHE A 896 -7.74 -3.92 -12.35
C PHE A 896 -8.57 -2.62 -12.37
N LEU A 897 -9.53 -2.51 -13.28
CA LEU A 897 -10.43 -1.35 -13.34
C LEU A 897 -11.45 -1.34 -12.20
N SER A 898 -11.96 -2.51 -11.77
CA SER A 898 -12.82 -2.63 -10.58
C SER A 898 -12.12 -2.09 -9.33
N ASP A 899 -10.85 -2.44 -9.14
CA ASP A 899 -10.05 -1.89 -8.04
C ASP A 899 -9.80 -0.39 -8.18
N ARG A 900 -9.44 0.08 -9.38
CA ARG A 900 -9.17 1.50 -9.63
C ARG A 900 -10.40 2.42 -9.48
N TYR A 901 -11.60 1.93 -9.74
CA TYR A 901 -12.85 2.71 -9.65
C TYR A 901 -13.67 2.40 -8.39
N GLU A 902 -13.13 1.58 -7.47
CA GLU A 902 -13.72 1.23 -6.16
C GLU A 902 -15.18 0.75 -6.19
N SER A 903 -15.64 0.20 -7.32
CA SER A 903 -16.98 -0.35 -7.48
C SER A 903 -16.92 -1.80 -7.91
N ARG A 904 -17.76 -2.64 -7.30
CA ARG A 904 -17.87 -4.07 -7.58
C ARG A 904 -19.09 -4.37 -8.45
N SER A 905 -20.26 -3.78 -8.18
CA SER A 905 -21.46 -3.99 -9.01
C SER A 905 -21.30 -3.52 -10.46
N ASN A 906 -20.60 -2.40 -10.72
CA ASN A 906 -20.33 -1.96 -12.10
C ASN A 906 -19.65 -3.07 -12.92
N PHE A 907 -18.70 -3.78 -12.31
CA PHE A 907 -17.92 -4.87 -12.93
C PHE A 907 -18.59 -6.24 -12.81
N ILE A 908 -19.90 -6.24 -12.51
CA ILE A 908 -20.81 -7.38 -12.67
C ILE A 908 -21.89 -7.00 -13.70
N ILE A 909 -22.47 -5.81 -13.56
CA ILE A 909 -23.52 -5.27 -14.43
C ILE A 909 -23.04 -5.10 -15.88
N TYR A 910 -21.87 -4.49 -16.12
CA TYR A 910 -21.36 -4.34 -17.49
C TYR A 910 -21.02 -5.69 -18.15
N PRO A 911 -20.32 -6.63 -17.47
CA PRO A 911 -20.17 -8.00 -17.97
C PRO A 911 -21.49 -8.74 -18.28
N CYS A 912 -22.52 -8.60 -17.45
CA CYS A 912 -23.85 -9.14 -17.76
C CYS A 912 -24.42 -8.56 -19.06
N ILE A 913 -24.31 -7.25 -19.29
CA ILE A 913 -24.75 -6.61 -20.54
C ILE A 913 -23.98 -7.18 -21.74
N ILE A 914 -22.65 -7.30 -21.62
CA ILE A 914 -21.79 -7.83 -22.68
C ILE A 914 -22.17 -9.28 -23.01
N ALA A 915 -22.31 -10.14 -22.00
CA ALA A 915 -22.72 -11.53 -22.19
C ALA A 915 -24.13 -11.65 -22.81
N ALA A 916 -25.08 -10.79 -22.38
CA ALA A 916 -26.42 -10.73 -22.95
C ALA A 916 -26.41 -10.34 -24.43
N ILE A 917 -25.61 -9.34 -24.84
CA ILE A 917 -25.41 -8.96 -26.25
C ILE A 917 -24.87 -10.16 -27.05
N GLY A 918 -23.89 -10.89 -26.51
CA GLY A 918 -23.34 -12.08 -27.14
C GLY A 918 -24.38 -13.18 -27.37
N TYR A 919 -25.18 -13.51 -26.35
CA TYR A 919 -26.24 -14.53 -26.47
C TYR A 919 -27.42 -14.10 -27.35
N ILE A 920 -27.81 -12.82 -27.33
CA ILE A 920 -28.79 -12.26 -28.28
C ILE A 920 -28.25 -12.38 -29.71
N GLY A 921 -26.96 -12.10 -29.92
CA GLY A 921 -26.28 -12.29 -31.20
C GLY A 921 -26.33 -13.74 -31.68
N LEU A 922 -25.97 -14.69 -30.82
CA LEU A 922 -26.02 -16.13 -31.15
C LEU A 922 -27.44 -16.64 -31.45
N LEU A 923 -28.46 -16.13 -30.74
CA LEU A 923 -29.88 -16.42 -31.02
C LEU A 923 -30.39 -15.77 -32.32
N SER A 924 -29.82 -14.64 -32.74
CA SER A 924 -30.29 -13.88 -33.91
C SER A 924 -29.58 -14.27 -35.21
N LEU A 925 -28.42 -14.93 -35.13
CA LEU A 925 -27.59 -15.27 -36.29
C LEU A 925 -28.00 -16.61 -36.90
N PRO A 926 -28.30 -16.69 -38.21
CA PRO A 926 -28.60 -17.95 -38.87
C PRO A 926 -27.38 -18.89 -38.85
N HIS A 927 -27.53 -20.06 -38.21
CA HIS A 927 -26.49 -21.09 -38.15
C HIS A 927 -26.74 -22.18 -39.21
N PRO A 928 -25.71 -22.64 -39.95
CA PRO A 928 -24.30 -22.22 -39.92
C PRO A 928 -23.98 -21.06 -40.90
N GLY A 929 -24.98 -20.35 -41.43
CA GLY A 929 -24.85 -19.45 -42.58
C GLY A 929 -23.90 -18.24 -42.43
N LEU A 930 -23.60 -17.79 -41.21
CA LEU A 930 -22.68 -16.66 -40.96
C LEU A 930 -21.56 -17.03 -39.97
N PRO A 931 -20.63 -17.94 -40.34
CA PRO A 931 -19.70 -18.56 -39.39
C PRO A 931 -18.74 -17.56 -38.73
N GLY A 932 -18.30 -16.53 -39.45
CA GLY A 932 -17.45 -15.47 -38.89
C GLY A 932 -18.19 -14.60 -37.85
N ALA A 933 -19.48 -14.34 -38.05
CA ALA A 933 -20.30 -13.57 -37.10
C ALA A 933 -20.60 -14.40 -35.84
N THR A 934 -20.96 -15.68 -36.00
CA THR A 934 -21.10 -16.63 -34.88
C THR A 934 -19.81 -16.68 -34.07
N TYR A 935 -18.67 -16.89 -34.73
CA TYR A 935 -17.37 -16.96 -34.07
C TYR A 935 -17.05 -15.68 -33.31
N GLY A 936 -17.31 -14.50 -33.89
CA GLY A 936 -17.18 -13.22 -33.21
C GLY A 936 -18.05 -13.08 -31.94
N MET A 937 -19.30 -13.57 -31.96
CA MET A 937 -20.17 -13.52 -30.78
C MET A 937 -19.70 -14.43 -29.64
N LEU A 938 -18.96 -15.51 -29.92
CA LEU A 938 -18.34 -16.34 -28.89
C LEU A 938 -17.30 -15.56 -28.05
N PHE A 939 -16.56 -14.62 -28.65
CA PHE A 939 -15.68 -13.69 -27.90
C PHE A 939 -16.49 -12.77 -26.98
N VAL A 940 -17.61 -12.24 -27.48
CA VAL A 940 -18.49 -11.35 -26.71
C VAL A 940 -19.08 -12.08 -25.50
N VAL A 941 -19.59 -13.30 -25.70
CA VAL A 941 -20.05 -14.15 -24.59
C VAL A 941 -18.93 -14.40 -23.58
N ALA A 942 -17.76 -14.87 -24.03
CA ALA A 942 -16.65 -15.18 -23.12
C ALA A 942 -16.14 -13.93 -22.35
N GLY A 943 -16.04 -12.78 -23.03
CA GLY A 943 -15.65 -11.50 -22.43
C GLY A 943 -16.65 -10.97 -21.41
N GLY A 944 -17.93 -11.35 -21.48
CA GLY A 944 -18.93 -11.03 -20.45
C GLY A 944 -18.99 -12.06 -19.32
N LEU A 945 -18.76 -13.35 -19.60
CA LEU A 945 -18.87 -14.40 -18.58
C LEU A 945 -17.68 -14.40 -17.60
N TYR A 946 -16.45 -14.43 -18.10
CA TYR A 946 -15.26 -14.64 -17.27
C TYR A 946 -14.92 -13.53 -16.25
N PRO A 947 -15.14 -12.22 -16.48
CA PRO A 947 -14.95 -11.23 -15.42
C PRO A 947 -16.02 -11.27 -14.32
N LEU A 948 -17.23 -11.74 -14.63
CA LEU A 948 -18.40 -11.73 -13.72
C LEU A 948 -18.12 -12.56 -12.46
N ILE A 949 -17.53 -13.76 -12.60
CA ILE A 949 -17.26 -14.66 -11.46
C ILE A 949 -16.29 -14.03 -10.44
N CYS A 950 -15.26 -13.32 -10.92
CA CYS A 950 -14.34 -12.60 -10.04
C CYS A 950 -15.05 -11.46 -9.28
N GLY A 951 -15.94 -10.74 -9.96
CA GLY A 951 -16.75 -9.67 -9.34
C GLY A 951 -17.67 -10.19 -8.24
N VAL A 952 -18.48 -11.22 -8.51
CA VAL A 952 -19.52 -11.69 -7.57
C VAL A 952 -18.96 -12.32 -6.30
N ILE A 953 -17.87 -13.10 -6.39
CA ILE A 953 -17.22 -13.69 -5.21
C ILE A 953 -16.58 -12.59 -4.36
N SER A 954 -15.88 -11.64 -4.99
CA SER A 954 -15.26 -10.50 -4.28
C SER A 954 -16.31 -9.60 -3.60
N TRP A 955 -17.44 -9.37 -4.26
CA TRP A 955 -18.51 -8.51 -3.73
C TRP A 955 -19.20 -9.11 -2.51
N ASN A 956 -19.41 -10.43 -2.49
CA ASN A 956 -19.93 -11.14 -1.31
C ASN A 956 -18.92 -11.10 -0.15
N ALA A 957 -17.65 -11.45 -0.42
CA ALA A 957 -16.59 -11.47 0.59
C ALA A 957 -16.40 -10.11 1.30
N ASN A 958 -16.51 -9.02 0.54
CA ASN A 958 -16.38 -7.65 1.04
C ASN A 958 -17.58 -7.21 1.91
N ASN A 959 -18.78 -7.74 1.66
CA ASN A 959 -20.02 -7.36 2.33
C ASN A 959 -20.44 -8.29 3.49
N LEU A 960 -19.56 -9.22 3.89
CA LEU A 960 -19.71 -10.06 5.08
C LEU A 960 -18.66 -9.68 6.13
N ALA A 961 -19.08 -9.36 7.35
CA ALA A 961 -18.18 -9.10 8.48
C ALA A 961 -18.23 -10.24 9.52
N GLY A 962 -17.22 -10.29 10.40
CA GLY A 962 -16.97 -11.44 11.28
C GLY A 962 -16.25 -12.59 10.55
N SER A 963 -15.25 -13.19 11.21
CA SER A 963 -14.39 -14.21 10.59
C SER A 963 -15.18 -15.45 10.16
N TRP A 964 -15.96 -16.02 11.09
CA TRP A 964 -16.77 -17.22 10.85
C TRP A 964 -17.90 -16.99 9.86
N LYS A 965 -18.68 -15.91 10.01
CA LYS A 965 -19.79 -15.59 9.08
C LYS A 965 -19.29 -15.38 7.65
N ARG A 966 -18.14 -14.70 7.46
CA ARG A 966 -17.52 -14.55 6.13
C ARG A 966 -17.08 -15.91 5.55
N SER A 967 -16.39 -16.73 6.34
CA SER A 967 -15.92 -18.05 5.88
C SER A 967 -17.09 -18.96 5.47
N ILE A 968 -18.13 -19.04 6.32
CA ILE A 968 -19.32 -19.87 6.07
C ILE A 968 -20.12 -19.30 4.89
N GLY A 969 -20.31 -17.98 4.83
CA GLY A 969 -21.11 -17.34 3.79
C GLY A 969 -20.45 -17.35 2.40
N MET A 970 -19.12 -17.34 2.32
CA MET A 970 -18.39 -17.58 1.07
C MET A 970 -18.50 -19.05 0.63
N ALA A 971 -18.34 -20.01 1.55
CA ALA A 971 -18.53 -21.43 1.23
C ALA A 971 -19.96 -21.71 0.76
N LEU A 972 -20.98 -21.17 1.45
CA LEU A 972 -22.38 -21.30 1.08
C LEU A 972 -22.68 -20.72 -0.32
N GLN A 973 -22.12 -19.55 -0.64
CA GLN A 973 -22.22 -18.94 -1.96
C GLN A 973 -21.62 -19.87 -3.05
N ILE A 974 -20.44 -20.43 -2.77
CA ILE A 974 -19.70 -21.27 -3.71
C ILE A 974 -20.42 -22.60 -3.94
N SER A 975 -20.84 -23.31 -2.89
CA SER A 975 -21.46 -24.62 -3.02
C SER A 975 -22.85 -24.57 -3.67
N ILE A 976 -23.69 -23.59 -3.31
CA ILE A 976 -24.99 -23.41 -3.96
C ILE A 976 -24.80 -22.83 -5.38
N GLY A 977 -23.88 -21.88 -5.57
CA GLY A 977 -23.52 -21.33 -6.89
C GLY A 977 -23.00 -22.39 -7.85
N GLY A 978 -22.19 -23.32 -7.36
CA GLY A 978 -21.60 -24.45 -8.09
C GLY A 978 -22.64 -25.41 -8.68
N MET A 979 -23.81 -25.56 -8.03
CA MET A 979 -24.95 -26.31 -8.58
C MET A 979 -25.46 -25.74 -9.90
N GLY A 980 -25.13 -24.48 -10.23
CA GLY A 980 -25.37 -23.92 -11.56
C GLY A 980 -24.71 -24.73 -12.68
N GLY A 981 -23.59 -25.41 -12.41
CA GLY A 981 -22.96 -26.32 -13.38
C GLY A 981 -23.77 -27.57 -13.68
N ALA A 982 -24.56 -28.07 -12.73
CA ALA A 982 -25.51 -29.16 -12.97
C ALA A 982 -26.59 -28.72 -13.99
N VAL A 983 -27.10 -27.48 -13.87
CA VAL A 983 -28.06 -26.92 -14.83
C VAL A 983 -27.38 -26.64 -16.19
N GLY A 984 -26.23 -25.96 -16.18
CA GLY A 984 -25.47 -25.62 -17.40
C GLY A 984 -25.06 -26.84 -18.24
N SER A 985 -24.87 -27.99 -17.59
CA SER A 985 -24.63 -29.29 -18.25
C SER A 985 -25.82 -29.84 -19.05
N ASN A 986 -27.03 -29.30 -18.87
CA ASN A 986 -28.27 -29.81 -19.46
C ASN A 986 -28.96 -28.86 -20.44
N ILE A 987 -28.62 -27.56 -20.46
CA ILE A 987 -29.36 -26.56 -21.28
C ILE A 987 -29.06 -26.66 -22.79
N TYR A 988 -27.89 -27.18 -23.18
CA TYR A 988 -27.53 -27.37 -24.58
C TYR A 988 -27.96 -28.76 -25.07
N LEU A 989 -29.09 -28.81 -25.78
CA LEU A 989 -29.72 -30.05 -26.22
C LEU A 989 -29.25 -30.44 -27.63
N SER A 990 -28.70 -31.64 -27.80
CA SER A 990 -28.17 -32.10 -29.09
C SER A 990 -29.21 -32.26 -30.20
N LYS A 991 -30.50 -32.30 -29.86
CA LYS A 991 -31.62 -32.24 -30.82
C LYS A 991 -31.81 -30.85 -31.47
N GLU A 992 -31.17 -29.82 -30.91
CA GLU A 992 -31.28 -28.41 -31.34
C GLU A 992 -30.05 -27.94 -32.10
N ALA A 993 -29.04 -28.80 -32.29
CA ALA A 993 -27.83 -28.47 -33.04
C ALA A 993 -28.20 -28.12 -34.51
N PRO A 994 -27.58 -27.09 -35.12
CA PRO A 994 -26.53 -26.23 -34.58
C PRO A 994 -27.02 -24.94 -33.88
N HIS A 995 -28.33 -24.80 -33.66
CA HIS A 995 -28.94 -23.54 -33.22
C HIS A 995 -29.03 -23.36 -31.71
N TYR A 996 -29.17 -24.46 -30.94
CA TYR A 996 -29.16 -24.47 -29.47
C TYR A 996 -30.04 -23.40 -28.78
N TRP A 997 -31.26 -23.18 -29.30
CA TRP A 997 -32.18 -22.16 -28.82
C TRP A 997 -32.43 -22.22 -27.30
N THR A 998 -32.56 -23.42 -26.73
CA THR A 998 -32.71 -23.61 -25.28
C THR A 998 -31.43 -23.23 -24.52
N GLY A 999 -30.27 -23.60 -25.06
CA GLY A 999 -28.97 -23.30 -24.45
C GLY A 999 -28.69 -21.81 -24.35
N TYR A 1000 -28.76 -21.11 -25.49
CA TYR A 1000 -28.55 -19.67 -25.54
C TYR A 1000 -29.68 -18.89 -24.85
N GLY A 1001 -30.93 -19.32 -24.98
CA GLY A 1001 -32.09 -18.70 -24.35
C GLY A 1001 -32.08 -18.79 -22.83
N VAL A 1002 -31.75 -19.96 -22.26
CA VAL A 1002 -31.63 -20.12 -20.80
C VAL A 1002 -30.42 -19.33 -20.27
N SER A 1003 -29.27 -19.38 -20.94
CA SER A 1003 -28.11 -18.55 -20.60
C SER A 1003 -28.45 -17.05 -20.57
N LEU A 1004 -29.14 -16.54 -21.58
CA LEU A 1004 -29.61 -15.16 -21.62
C LEU A 1004 -30.57 -14.84 -20.45
N GLY A 1005 -31.51 -15.73 -20.15
CA GLY A 1005 -32.45 -15.58 -19.05
C GLY A 1005 -31.77 -15.51 -17.68
N VAL A 1006 -30.80 -16.38 -17.40
CA VAL A 1006 -30.06 -16.37 -16.12
C VAL A 1006 -29.06 -15.22 -16.02
N ILE A 1007 -28.53 -14.72 -17.13
CA ILE A 1007 -27.75 -13.47 -17.17
C ILE A 1007 -28.64 -12.25 -16.89
N ALA A 1008 -29.85 -12.20 -17.47
CA ALA A 1008 -30.82 -11.14 -17.16
C ALA A 1008 -31.21 -11.19 -15.68
N MET A 1009 -31.45 -12.38 -15.11
CA MET A 1009 -31.67 -12.57 -13.67
C MET A 1009 -30.47 -12.04 -12.86
N ALA A 1010 -29.23 -12.37 -13.23
CA ALA A 1010 -28.04 -11.88 -12.53
C ALA A 1010 -27.85 -10.35 -12.66
N PHE A 1011 -28.19 -9.76 -13.81
CA PHE A 1011 -28.19 -8.32 -14.03
C PHE A 1011 -29.18 -7.61 -13.10
N PHE A 1012 -30.44 -8.07 -13.05
CA PHE A 1012 -31.46 -7.50 -12.16
C PHE A 1012 -31.14 -7.76 -10.67
N ALA A 1013 -30.62 -8.94 -10.33
CA ALA A 1013 -30.15 -9.26 -8.98
C ALA A 1013 -28.98 -8.35 -8.54
N ALA A 1014 -28.03 -8.07 -9.43
CA ALA A 1014 -26.93 -7.14 -9.15
C ALA A 1014 -27.40 -5.69 -8.99
N ILE A 1015 -28.33 -5.22 -9.83
CA ILE A 1015 -28.94 -3.89 -9.67
C ILE A 1015 -29.73 -3.80 -8.36
N PHE A 1016 -30.54 -4.82 -8.04
CA PHE A 1016 -31.32 -4.88 -6.80
C PHE A 1016 -30.41 -4.89 -5.57
N LEU A 1017 -29.37 -5.72 -5.56
CA LEU A 1017 -28.41 -5.78 -4.46
C LEU A 1017 -27.71 -4.43 -4.29
N ARG A 1018 -27.19 -3.84 -5.37
CA ARG A 1018 -26.58 -2.50 -5.35
C ARG A 1018 -27.54 -1.44 -4.80
N TRP A 1019 -28.79 -1.43 -5.27
CA TRP A 1019 -29.80 -0.49 -4.81
C TRP A 1019 -30.12 -0.66 -3.32
N LYS A 1020 -30.30 -1.89 -2.85
CA LYS A 1020 -30.54 -2.19 -1.43
C LYS A 1020 -29.34 -1.80 -0.56
N LEU A 1021 -28.12 -2.17 -0.93
CA LEU A 1021 -26.91 -1.83 -0.17
C LEU A 1021 -26.68 -0.32 -0.14
N ASN A 1022 -26.90 0.38 -1.26
CA ASN A 1022 -26.82 1.84 -1.32
C ASN A 1022 -27.92 2.52 -0.48
N LYS A 1023 -29.14 1.99 -0.49
CA LYS A 1023 -30.23 2.47 0.37
C LYS A 1023 -29.88 2.30 1.85
N ILE A 1024 -29.38 1.12 2.25
CA ILE A 1024 -28.96 0.86 3.64
C ILE A 1024 -27.79 1.76 4.05
N ASN A 1025 -26.81 2.01 3.16
CA ASN A 1025 -25.75 2.97 3.42
C ASN A 1025 -26.32 4.37 3.67
N LYS A 1026 -27.20 4.88 2.80
CA LYS A 1026 -27.85 6.19 2.99
C LYS A 1026 -28.68 6.28 4.28
N GLU A 1027 -29.41 5.23 4.63
CA GLU A 1027 -30.14 5.14 5.91
C GLU A 1027 -29.19 5.15 7.12
N ARG A 1028 -27.98 4.57 6.98
CA ARG A 1028 -26.92 4.60 8.00
C ARG A 1028 -26.11 5.90 8.02
N ASP A 1029 -26.01 6.61 6.91
CA ASP A 1029 -25.38 7.93 6.79
C ASP A 1029 -26.27 9.05 7.35
N ALA A 1030 -27.59 8.83 7.39
CA ALA A 1030 -28.55 9.74 8.00
C ALA A 1030 -28.64 9.62 9.55
N MET A 1031 -28.04 8.59 10.16
CA MET A 1031 -27.96 8.46 11.63
C MET A 1031 -26.68 9.11 12.15
N SER A 1032 -26.81 9.95 13.19
CA SER A 1032 -25.63 10.55 13.82
C SER A 1032 -24.85 9.53 14.67
N LEU A 1033 -23.55 9.75 14.83
CA LEU A 1033 -22.70 8.92 15.70
C LEU A 1033 -23.19 8.89 17.15
N GLU A 1034 -23.75 9.99 17.63
CA GLU A 1034 -24.37 10.09 18.96
C GLU A 1034 -25.63 9.23 19.08
N GLU A 1035 -26.50 9.21 18.05
CA GLU A 1035 -27.70 8.37 18.05
C GLU A 1035 -27.34 6.88 18.02
N ILE A 1036 -26.28 6.51 17.28
CA ILE A 1036 -25.78 5.13 17.20
C ILE A 1036 -25.22 4.68 18.56
N HIS A 1037 -24.33 5.45 19.19
CA HIS A 1037 -23.76 5.11 20.50
C HIS A 1037 -24.78 5.21 21.65
N ARG A 1038 -25.88 5.96 21.48
CA ARG A 1038 -26.99 5.98 22.44
C ARG A 1038 -27.92 4.77 22.34
N LYS A 1039 -28.00 4.12 21.16
CA LYS A 1039 -28.83 2.92 20.92
C LYS A 1039 -28.09 1.59 21.13
N TYR A 1040 -26.77 1.57 20.94
CA TYR A 1040 -25.97 0.36 20.95
C TYR A 1040 -24.62 0.56 21.65
N THR A 1041 -24.23 -0.39 22.49
CA THR A 1041 -22.88 -0.45 23.07
C THR A 1041 -21.84 -0.86 22.03
N GLU A 1042 -20.55 -0.56 22.26
CA GLU A 1042 -19.46 -1.01 21.36
C GLU A 1042 -19.43 -2.53 21.15
N GLN A 1043 -19.76 -3.30 22.20
CA GLN A 1043 -19.79 -4.76 22.12
C GLN A 1043 -20.96 -5.25 21.26
N GLU A 1044 -22.15 -4.65 21.36
CA GLU A 1044 -23.28 -4.95 20.48
C GLU A 1044 -22.99 -4.56 19.03
N LEU A 1045 -22.46 -3.35 18.79
CA LEU A 1045 -22.08 -2.86 17.46
C LEU A 1045 -21.07 -3.80 16.75
N LYS A 1046 -20.22 -4.47 17.54
CA LYS A 1046 -19.24 -5.45 17.08
C LYS A 1046 -19.85 -6.83 16.83
N GLU A 1047 -20.76 -7.28 17.68
CA GLU A 1047 -21.50 -8.54 17.50
C GLU A 1047 -22.48 -8.48 16.32
N MET A 1048 -23.01 -7.30 15.99
CA MET A 1048 -23.87 -7.09 14.82
C MET A 1048 -23.15 -7.28 13.48
N GLY A 1049 -21.82 -7.23 13.45
CA GLY A 1049 -21.03 -7.43 12.23
C GLY A 1049 -21.44 -6.48 11.09
N ASP A 1050 -21.79 -7.04 9.92
CA ASP A 1050 -22.26 -6.27 8.76
C ASP A 1050 -23.65 -5.65 8.97
N GLY A 1051 -24.41 -6.13 9.96
CA GLY A 1051 -25.64 -5.53 10.46
C GLY A 1051 -25.41 -4.20 11.20
N SER A 1052 -24.19 -3.92 11.67
CA SER A 1052 -23.86 -2.72 12.44
C SER A 1052 -24.18 -1.41 11.67
N PRO A 1053 -24.81 -0.40 12.31
CA PRO A 1053 -24.98 0.94 11.74
C PRO A 1053 -23.67 1.61 11.30
N LEU A 1054 -22.53 1.23 11.87
CA LEU A 1054 -21.20 1.72 11.51
C LEU A 1054 -20.61 1.02 10.27
N PHE A 1055 -21.14 -0.15 9.87
CA PHE A 1055 -20.66 -0.84 8.68
C PHE A 1055 -21.17 -0.15 7.41
N ARG A 1056 -20.29 -0.01 6.41
CA ARG A 1056 -20.64 0.49 5.07
C ARG A 1056 -20.44 -0.62 4.06
N TYR A 1057 -21.50 -0.92 3.31
CA TYR A 1057 -21.46 -1.92 2.26
C TYR A 1057 -20.76 -1.37 1.01
N ILE A 1058 -19.89 -2.17 0.39
CA ILE A 1058 -19.25 -1.83 -0.88
C ILE A 1058 -20.27 -2.06 -2.01
N LEU A 1059 -20.33 -1.12 -2.97
CA LEU A 1059 -21.29 -1.10 -4.07
C LEU A 1059 -20.78 -1.74 -5.36
#